data_AF-A0A2G6BM53-F1
#
_entry.id   AF-A0A2G6BM53-F1
#
_cell.length_a   1.000
_cell.length_b   1.000
_cell.length_c   1.000
_cell.angle_alpha   90.00
_cell.angle_beta   90.00
_cell.angle_gamma   90.00
#
_symmetry.space_group_name_H-M   'P 1'
#
loop_
_entity.id
_entity.type
_entity.pdbx_description
1 polymer ?
#
loop_
_entity_poly.entity_id
_entity_poly.type
_entity_poly.pdbx_seq_one_letter_code
_entity_poly.pdbx_strand_id
1 'polypeptide(L)'
;MKRNIYLISFLLAWFTLHAHAQIVNLNPDPNGDPWIAGDVPNITPEIQARMNAIPKMVLSPVAAQINLPAVIDNSQNMYMRPIFLQEDASCGQASGVAYAFTYEINRVRNLPSNIEENQYPTHYTWNFLNEGDPYHGSWYYKGWDIIKENGCPNRPTWGCMGGSEKRWMTGYDKYFSGMGNKVDSYWAIDINTPTGLETFKHWVHNHNAGESTGGVGCFAIYMEGNVYDKLPPESAEAGKQVIADWHNIQEGHHAMTFVGYNDNIKYDINNDGIFSNDMDTNGDGIINMKDWEIGALKVANSWGTAWKDGNEGYVYLPYRLLAKDGVITNQQVHVLMAKEQYEPEVTVKTKVEYPSRKKLQFRVGYANNANQTTPVNNTHYSSFNHQGGYLPMQGNGSIIEVGLDFNHWYENQDVGKIFFMINEVEEDTIPENDGVIKYFSVIDYRWGETFELYCDKTNVAIVNDGQTRLSIDYDLIPHESNISNNLSLFSNMVSRFTPTVDNNATLTVKNGVRIDMYESEIHINSGSKLVIEDNATFLAKRGDCKIIIDGNITVGSNVNFIAENGAQLEVILDNNNLQTDMNNVTFSNTILKNYGKKLTIRNSDFNNCRYTYSYHGNVTIDNCMFKNTWLYIENKQNISNITANVMNSIFNNTTSHVGIDMVNYDNYWISNNDIKAYHNGIQISNCGNNNYDTQKLSENTIHDCGKTGVLAYNTKGAFYKNYIHNNKIGIKMLDKCNMALYGNHNANSNYETNFITNNDSYEVYISKYSFPWYFRYNVIVDEDNAGNPSDPMLYFSYPTGGKINKKDIKYNCWGTNFLDYEDLYPYEYFLWNPTWCPGGSTGEVNSAAQMYNDGRTQLDAQQYTEAKATFMLLINTYPKTEYAVSAMKELISIEKYTTNDYALLKEYYQTNDSIQQDSILQDFSFSLANDCDIKLQKWSNAIDYYEA
;
A
#
# COMPACT_ATOMS: atom_id res chain seq x y z
N MET A 1 -72.14 -15.35 -5.92
CA MET A 1 -70.71 -15.35 -6.32
C MET A 1 -69.78 -15.03 -5.12
N LYS A 2 -70.01 -15.68 -3.96
CA LYS A 2 -69.24 -15.51 -2.71
C LYS A 2 -69.05 -16.84 -1.97
N ARG A 3 -68.93 -17.95 -2.72
CA ARG A 3 -68.80 -19.30 -2.16
C ARG A 3 -67.67 -20.14 -2.79
N ASN A 4 -66.88 -19.55 -3.69
CA ASN A 4 -65.78 -20.23 -4.40
C ASN A 4 -64.37 -19.67 -4.08
N ILE A 5 -64.24 -18.69 -3.18
CA ILE A 5 -62.92 -18.11 -2.80
C ILE A 5 -62.36 -18.74 -1.51
N TYR A 6 -63.22 -19.31 -0.67
CA TYR A 6 -62.77 -20.00 0.56
C TYR A 6 -62.28 -21.43 0.31
N LEU A 7 -62.64 -22.09 -0.80
CA LEU A 7 -62.09 -23.42 -1.11
C LEU A 7 -60.67 -23.34 -1.69
N ILE A 8 -60.32 -22.28 -2.43
CA ILE A 8 -58.98 -22.12 -3.00
C ILE A 8 -57.96 -21.66 -1.93
N SER A 9 -58.41 -20.88 -0.96
CA SER A 9 -57.57 -20.46 0.18
C SER A 9 -57.35 -21.60 1.20
N PHE A 10 -58.27 -22.57 1.30
CA PHE A 10 -58.09 -23.78 2.11
C PHE A 10 -57.25 -24.86 1.42
N LEU A 11 -57.21 -24.86 0.08
CA LEU A 11 -56.36 -25.77 -0.72
C LEU A 11 -54.90 -25.28 -0.87
N LEU A 12 -54.65 -23.96 -0.78
CA LEU A 12 -53.29 -23.40 -0.81
C LEU A 12 -52.55 -23.45 0.53
N ALA A 13 -53.26 -23.67 1.64
CA ALA A 13 -52.66 -23.89 2.97
C ALA A 13 -52.23 -25.36 3.22
N TRP A 14 -52.43 -26.25 2.24
CA TRP A 14 -52.04 -27.67 2.30
C TRP A 14 -50.87 -28.05 1.37
N PHE A 15 -50.23 -27.07 0.70
CA PHE A 15 -49.05 -27.30 -0.14
C PHE A 15 -47.72 -26.82 0.45
N THR A 16 -47.69 -26.35 1.70
CA THR A 16 -46.46 -26.22 2.49
C THR A 16 -46.29 -27.42 3.41
N LEU A 17 -46.30 -28.62 2.83
CA LEU A 17 -45.74 -29.81 3.46
C LEU A 17 -44.23 -29.59 3.55
N HIS A 18 -43.83 -28.97 4.65
CA HIS A 18 -42.50 -29.08 5.19
C HIS A 18 -42.22 -30.58 5.35
N ALA A 19 -41.25 -31.10 4.60
CA ALA A 19 -40.62 -32.37 4.92
C ALA A 19 -39.92 -32.18 6.27
N HIS A 20 -40.67 -32.41 7.35
CA HIS A 20 -40.08 -32.57 8.67
C HIS A 20 -39.38 -33.92 8.64
N ALA A 21 -38.05 -33.93 8.86
CA ALA A 21 -37.37 -35.13 9.32
C ALA A 21 -38.13 -35.64 10.56
N GLN A 22 -38.72 -36.83 10.46
CA GLN A 22 -39.53 -37.37 11.55
C GLN A 22 -38.58 -37.99 12.58
N ILE A 23 -38.73 -37.56 13.84
CA ILE A 23 -37.89 -37.98 14.96
C ILE A 23 -38.17 -39.46 15.24
N VAL A 24 -37.15 -40.30 15.13
CA VAL A 24 -37.22 -41.69 15.61
C VAL A 24 -36.49 -41.78 16.95
N ASN A 25 -37.24 -42.02 18.02
CA ASN A 25 -36.67 -42.40 19.31
C ASN A 25 -36.18 -43.84 19.21
N LEU A 26 -34.88 -44.03 18.94
CA LEU A 26 -34.25 -45.35 18.78
C LEU A 26 -33.72 -45.91 20.11
N ASN A 27 -34.24 -45.46 21.25
CA ASN A 27 -33.70 -45.82 22.57
C ASN A 27 -33.69 -47.35 22.78
N PRO A 28 -32.52 -48.00 22.89
CA PRO A 28 -32.41 -49.43 23.17
C PRO A 28 -32.67 -49.76 24.65
N ASP A 29 -32.63 -48.76 25.55
CA ASP A 29 -32.94 -48.88 26.97
C ASP A 29 -34.33 -48.28 27.26
N PRO A 30 -35.36 -49.10 27.55
CA PRO A 30 -36.71 -48.61 27.87
C PRO A 30 -36.78 -47.61 29.04
N ASN A 31 -35.72 -47.51 29.86
CA ASN A 31 -35.65 -46.64 31.03
C ASN A 31 -34.63 -45.49 30.92
N GLY A 32 -33.91 -45.38 29.80
CA GLY A 32 -32.94 -44.31 29.55
C GLY A 32 -33.59 -43.01 29.04
N ASP A 33 -32.86 -41.89 29.14
CA ASP A 33 -33.30 -40.63 28.52
C ASP A 33 -33.38 -40.79 26.99
N PRO A 34 -34.41 -40.26 26.31
CA PRO A 34 -34.54 -40.34 24.87
C PRO A 34 -33.34 -39.69 24.16
N TRP A 35 -32.66 -40.43 23.29
CA TRP A 35 -31.64 -39.87 22.40
C TRP A 35 -32.23 -39.55 21.02
N ILE A 36 -31.84 -38.39 20.49
CA ILE A 36 -32.27 -37.92 19.16
C ILE A 36 -31.30 -38.49 18.12
N ALA A 37 -31.73 -39.49 17.35
CA ALA A 37 -31.07 -39.88 16.12
C ALA A 37 -31.63 -38.99 15.00
N GLY A 38 -30.85 -38.05 14.48
CA GLY A 38 -31.33 -37.25 13.35
C GLY A 38 -31.33 -38.00 12.03
N ASP A 39 -32.12 -37.45 11.11
CA ASP A 39 -32.39 -38.01 9.79
C ASP A 39 -31.62 -37.21 8.72
N VAL A 40 -30.90 -37.84 7.79
CA VAL A 40 -30.41 -37.10 6.60
C VAL A 40 -31.62 -36.71 5.74
N PRO A 41 -31.64 -35.52 5.12
CA PRO A 41 -32.85 -35.04 4.46
C PRO A 41 -33.35 -36.00 3.39
N ASN A 42 -34.67 -36.21 3.36
CA ASN A 42 -35.36 -36.97 2.32
C ASN A 42 -34.91 -36.54 0.91
N ILE A 43 -34.82 -37.53 0.01
CA ILE A 43 -34.29 -37.31 -1.34
C ILE A 43 -35.32 -36.54 -2.19
N THR A 44 -35.08 -35.24 -2.38
CA THR A 44 -35.80 -34.43 -3.38
C THR A 44 -35.21 -34.65 -4.78
N PRO A 45 -35.90 -34.26 -5.88
CA PRO A 45 -35.34 -34.32 -7.23
C PRO A 45 -33.99 -33.60 -7.37
N GLU A 46 -33.80 -32.47 -6.67
CA GLU A 46 -32.56 -31.70 -6.67
C GLU A 46 -31.43 -32.46 -5.96
N ILE A 47 -31.73 -33.07 -4.81
CA ILE A 47 -30.78 -33.93 -4.08
C ILE A 47 -30.40 -35.13 -4.96
N GLN A 48 -31.38 -35.79 -5.58
CA GLN A 48 -31.11 -36.93 -6.46
C GLN A 48 -30.25 -36.54 -7.65
N ALA A 49 -30.54 -35.39 -8.29
CA ALA A 49 -29.74 -34.88 -9.40
C ALA A 49 -28.30 -34.59 -8.96
N ARG A 50 -28.12 -34.01 -7.77
CA ARG A 50 -26.79 -33.73 -7.21
C ARG A 50 -26.01 -35.01 -6.89
N MET A 51 -26.67 -36.02 -6.32
CA MET A 51 -26.05 -37.33 -6.04
C MET A 51 -25.68 -38.05 -7.35
N ASN A 52 -26.53 -38.02 -8.36
CA ASN A 52 -26.24 -38.59 -9.69
C ASN A 52 -25.05 -37.90 -10.39
N ALA A 53 -24.78 -36.63 -10.07
CA ALA A 53 -23.64 -35.89 -10.60
C ALA A 53 -22.30 -36.24 -9.91
N ILE A 54 -22.33 -37.01 -8.80
CA ILE A 54 -21.10 -37.46 -8.15
C ILE A 54 -20.39 -38.48 -9.06
N PRO A 55 -19.09 -38.31 -9.36
CA PRO A 55 -18.35 -39.24 -10.21
C PRO A 55 -18.39 -40.67 -9.68
N LYS A 56 -18.49 -41.64 -10.59
CA LYS A 56 -18.44 -43.07 -10.26
C LYS A 56 -17.02 -43.58 -10.20
N MET A 57 -16.68 -44.28 -9.12
CA MET A 57 -15.44 -45.04 -9.04
C MET A 57 -15.65 -46.46 -9.54
N VAL A 58 -14.73 -46.91 -10.40
CA VAL A 58 -14.69 -48.27 -10.94
C VAL A 58 -13.39 -48.94 -10.53
N LEU A 59 -13.35 -50.27 -10.54
CA LEU A 59 -12.15 -51.04 -10.24
C LEU A 59 -10.97 -50.61 -11.13
N SER A 60 -9.87 -50.19 -10.51
CA SER A 60 -8.69 -49.74 -11.26
C SER A 60 -7.92 -50.92 -11.83
N PRO A 61 -7.16 -50.73 -12.93
CA PRO A 61 -6.33 -51.79 -13.49
C PRO A 61 -5.27 -52.32 -12.51
N VAL A 62 -4.75 -51.46 -11.63
CA VAL A 62 -3.76 -51.86 -10.61
C VAL A 62 -4.42 -52.69 -9.53
N ALA A 63 -5.58 -52.25 -9.02
CA ALA A 63 -6.33 -52.97 -8.00
C ALA A 63 -6.78 -54.35 -8.50
N ALA A 64 -7.22 -54.45 -9.77
CA ALA A 64 -7.65 -55.71 -10.38
C ALA A 64 -6.56 -56.81 -10.45
N GLN A 65 -5.28 -56.47 -10.24
CA GLN A 65 -4.18 -57.44 -10.18
C GLN A 65 -3.84 -57.89 -8.75
N ILE A 66 -4.49 -57.31 -7.74
CA ILE A 66 -4.22 -57.58 -6.33
C ILE A 66 -5.28 -58.57 -5.83
N ASN A 67 -4.83 -59.68 -5.25
CA ASN A 67 -5.75 -60.58 -4.56
C ASN A 67 -6.18 -59.94 -3.24
N LEU A 68 -7.48 -59.79 -3.03
CA LEU A 68 -8.03 -59.31 -1.77
C LEU A 68 -7.84 -60.36 -0.66
N PRO A 69 -7.39 -59.96 0.54
CA PRO A 69 -7.45 -60.83 1.70
C PRO A 69 -8.91 -61.08 2.11
N ALA A 70 -9.20 -62.19 2.79
CA ALA A 70 -10.58 -62.51 3.19
C ALA A 70 -11.14 -61.57 4.27
N VAL A 71 -10.28 -60.83 4.99
CA VAL A 71 -10.69 -59.93 6.07
C VAL A 71 -9.84 -58.66 6.04
N ILE A 72 -10.51 -57.51 6.09
CA ILE A 72 -9.90 -56.19 6.36
C ILE A 72 -10.72 -55.48 7.43
N ASP A 73 -10.03 -54.93 8.43
CA ASP A 73 -10.64 -54.14 9.49
C ASP A 73 -9.88 -52.82 9.69
N ASN A 74 -10.28 -51.80 8.94
CA ASN A 74 -9.71 -50.46 9.07
C ASN A 74 -10.10 -49.80 10.40
N SER A 75 -11.04 -50.37 11.17
CA SER A 75 -11.36 -49.88 12.52
C SER A 75 -10.21 -50.09 13.52
N GLN A 76 -9.27 -50.98 13.22
CA GLN A 76 -8.08 -51.24 14.05
C GLN A 76 -6.89 -50.35 13.65
N ASN A 77 -7.01 -49.62 12.55
CA ASN A 77 -5.95 -48.73 12.09
C ASN A 77 -5.91 -47.45 12.95
N MET A 78 -4.72 -46.90 13.20
CA MET A 78 -4.54 -45.64 13.94
C MET A 78 -5.27 -44.46 13.29
N TYR A 79 -5.59 -44.53 12.00
CA TYR A 79 -6.36 -43.51 11.28
C TYR A 79 -7.86 -43.53 11.62
N MET A 80 -8.38 -44.60 12.22
CA MET A 80 -9.76 -44.60 12.71
C MET A 80 -9.84 -43.92 14.07
N ARG A 81 -10.73 -42.93 14.19
CA ARG A 81 -11.00 -42.31 15.49
C ARG A 81 -11.84 -43.25 16.38
N PRO A 82 -11.79 -43.09 17.72
CA PRO A 82 -12.69 -43.79 18.62
C PRO A 82 -14.17 -43.52 18.29
N ILE A 83 -15.02 -44.53 18.50
CA ILE A 83 -16.47 -44.39 18.45
C ILE A 83 -16.90 -43.28 19.40
N PHE A 84 -17.88 -42.49 18.96
CA PHE A 84 -18.41 -41.36 19.71
C PHE A 84 -19.93 -41.35 19.65
N LEU A 85 -20.52 -40.58 20.55
CA LEU A 85 -21.93 -40.25 20.53
C LEU A 85 -22.10 -38.92 19.78
N GLN A 86 -22.83 -38.93 18.67
CA GLN A 86 -23.19 -37.70 17.96
C GLN A 86 -24.11 -36.85 18.82
N GLU A 87 -24.03 -35.55 18.62
CA GLU A 87 -24.99 -34.58 19.13
C GLU A 87 -25.89 -34.17 17.96
N ASP A 88 -27.17 -33.94 18.26
CA ASP A 88 -28.18 -33.46 17.31
C ASP A 88 -28.31 -34.31 16.02
N ALA A 89 -28.97 -33.76 15.00
CA ALA A 89 -29.16 -34.40 13.71
C ALA A 89 -27.91 -34.42 12.80
N SER A 90 -26.72 -34.56 13.39
CA SER A 90 -25.44 -34.43 12.68
C SER A 90 -24.92 -35.72 12.03
N CYS A 91 -25.73 -36.79 11.89
CA CYS A 91 -25.30 -38.12 11.43
C CYS A 91 -24.54 -38.09 10.08
N GLY A 92 -24.99 -37.26 9.14
CA GLY A 92 -24.30 -37.05 7.87
C GLY A 92 -22.87 -36.58 8.06
N GLN A 93 -22.64 -35.55 8.88
CA GLN A 93 -21.28 -35.05 9.17
C GLN A 93 -20.53 -35.96 10.15
N ALA A 94 -21.23 -36.75 10.96
CA ALA A 94 -20.63 -37.79 11.79
C ALA A 94 -19.94 -38.86 10.93
N SER A 95 -20.66 -39.40 9.95
CA SER A 95 -20.10 -40.35 8.98
C SER A 95 -19.09 -39.69 8.04
N GLY A 96 -19.45 -38.54 7.45
CA GLY A 96 -18.65 -37.89 6.40
C GLY A 96 -17.40 -37.17 6.89
N VAL A 97 -17.46 -36.47 8.02
CA VAL A 97 -16.37 -35.62 8.51
C VAL A 97 -15.62 -36.29 9.66
N ALA A 98 -16.36 -36.63 10.72
CA ALA A 98 -15.76 -37.21 11.91
C ALA A 98 -15.16 -38.60 11.67
N TYR A 99 -15.78 -39.45 10.85
CA TYR A 99 -15.19 -40.73 10.44
C TYR A 99 -14.40 -40.61 9.14
N ALA A 100 -15.06 -40.41 7.99
CA ALA A 100 -14.39 -40.55 6.70
C ALA A 100 -13.30 -39.50 6.44
N PHE A 101 -13.59 -38.20 6.57
CA PHE A 101 -12.58 -37.17 6.32
C PHE A 101 -11.41 -37.26 7.30
N THR A 102 -11.71 -37.45 8.60
CA THR A 102 -10.70 -37.67 9.64
C THR A 102 -9.81 -38.87 9.32
N TYR A 103 -10.40 -39.99 8.87
CA TYR A 103 -9.65 -41.17 8.46
C TYR A 103 -8.72 -40.87 7.29
N GLU A 104 -9.26 -40.31 6.20
CA GLU A 104 -8.50 -40.12 4.97
C GLU A 104 -7.36 -39.10 5.13
N ILE A 105 -7.59 -37.97 5.81
CA ILE A 105 -6.55 -36.96 5.98
C ILE A 105 -5.42 -37.44 6.90
N ASN A 106 -5.76 -38.20 7.94
CA ASN A 106 -4.76 -38.78 8.83
C ASN A 106 -4.06 -39.97 8.20
N ARG A 107 -4.73 -40.73 7.32
CA ARG A 107 -4.12 -41.80 6.52
C ARG A 107 -3.04 -41.25 5.61
N VAL A 108 -3.33 -40.21 4.83
CA VAL A 108 -2.33 -39.62 3.92
C VAL A 108 -1.19 -38.91 4.66
N ARG A 109 -1.43 -38.42 5.88
CA ARG A 109 -0.40 -37.80 6.75
C ARG A 109 0.29 -38.77 7.71
N ASN A 110 -0.14 -40.03 7.74
CA ASN A 110 0.29 -41.04 8.71
C ASN A 110 0.18 -40.57 10.18
N LEU A 111 -1.00 -40.06 10.58
CA LEU A 111 -1.28 -39.48 11.89
C LEU A 111 -2.32 -40.31 12.68
N PRO A 112 -2.24 -40.37 14.02
CA PRO A 112 -3.25 -41.06 14.82
C PRO A 112 -4.52 -40.21 14.99
N SER A 113 -5.70 -40.80 14.81
CA SER A 113 -7.01 -40.14 14.95
C SER A 113 -7.61 -40.22 16.36
N ASN A 114 -6.89 -40.83 17.31
CA ASN A 114 -7.31 -40.94 18.71
C ASN A 114 -6.92 -39.73 19.58
N ILE A 115 -6.25 -38.73 19.02
CA ILE A 115 -5.92 -37.45 19.67
C ILE A 115 -6.72 -36.31 19.06
N GLU A 116 -6.97 -35.25 19.83
CA GLU A 116 -7.90 -34.18 19.44
C GLU A 116 -7.38 -33.34 18.28
N GLU A 117 -6.08 -33.10 18.21
CA GLU A 117 -5.41 -32.29 17.18
C GLU A 117 -5.63 -32.81 15.76
N ASN A 118 -5.87 -34.12 15.65
CA ASN A 118 -6.09 -34.84 14.39
C ASN A 118 -7.57 -35.21 14.20
N GLN A 119 -8.49 -34.69 15.02
CA GLN A 119 -9.93 -34.91 14.89
C GLN A 119 -10.61 -33.69 14.25
N TYR A 120 -11.62 -33.95 13.42
CA TYR A 120 -12.36 -32.91 12.73
C TYR A 120 -13.84 -32.87 13.19
N PRO A 121 -14.36 -31.71 13.59
CA PRO A 121 -15.66 -31.56 14.23
C PRO A 121 -16.82 -31.76 13.25
N THR A 122 -17.91 -32.38 13.72
CA THR A 122 -19.13 -32.54 12.89
C THR A 122 -19.86 -31.21 12.72
N HIS A 123 -19.88 -30.40 13.78
CA HIS A 123 -20.68 -29.18 13.84
C HIS A 123 -20.10 -28.02 13.03
N TYR A 124 -18.82 -28.07 12.63
CA TYR A 124 -18.27 -27.02 11.78
C TYR A 124 -19.00 -26.94 10.44
N THR A 125 -19.13 -28.06 9.71
CA THR A 125 -19.87 -28.08 8.44
C THR A 125 -21.37 -28.15 8.67
N TRP A 126 -21.84 -28.92 9.66
CA TRP A 126 -23.25 -29.11 9.92
C TRP A 126 -23.98 -27.80 10.26
N ASN A 127 -23.36 -26.90 11.05
CA ASN A 127 -24.01 -25.64 11.46
C ASN A 127 -24.24 -24.65 10.30
N PHE A 128 -23.57 -24.84 9.15
CA PHE A 128 -23.90 -24.11 7.92
C PHE A 128 -25.12 -24.69 7.20
N LEU A 129 -25.41 -25.98 7.41
CA LEU A 129 -26.36 -26.78 6.64
C LEU A 129 -27.66 -27.10 7.40
N ASN A 130 -27.68 -26.91 8.72
CA ASN A 130 -28.76 -27.33 9.61
C ASN A 130 -29.87 -26.29 9.81
N GLU A 131 -29.85 -25.19 9.06
CA GLU A 131 -30.83 -24.10 9.23
C GLU A 131 -30.94 -23.52 10.67
N GLY A 132 -29.94 -23.75 11.52
CA GLY A 132 -29.98 -23.37 12.94
C GLY A 132 -30.91 -24.19 13.83
N ASP A 133 -31.35 -25.36 13.33
CA ASP A 133 -32.29 -26.27 13.98
C ASP A 133 -31.56 -27.59 14.34
N PRO A 134 -31.60 -28.03 15.61
CA PRO A 134 -30.93 -29.25 16.03
C PRO A 134 -31.52 -30.53 15.40
N TYR A 135 -32.72 -30.46 14.84
CA TYR A 135 -33.40 -31.59 14.22
C TYR A 135 -33.18 -31.67 12.70
N HIS A 136 -32.47 -30.71 12.11
CA HIS A 136 -32.26 -30.64 10.66
C HIS A 136 -30.96 -31.35 10.25
N GLY A 137 -31.08 -32.50 9.59
CA GLY A 137 -29.91 -33.24 9.10
C GLY A 137 -29.30 -32.68 7.83
N SER A 138 -28.17 -33.24 7.41
CA SER A 138 -27.50 -32.83 6.16
C SER A 138 -26.82 -34.02 5.49
N TRP A 139 -26.64 -33.95 4.17
CA TRP A 139 -25.86 -34.94 3.43
C TRP A 139 -24.36 -34.70 3.60
N TYR A 140 -23.59 -35.79 3.79
CA TYR A 140 -22.13 -35.72 3.97
C TYR A 140 -21.40 -35.01 2.82
N TYR A 141 -21.84 -35.19 1.56
CA TYR A 141 -21.19 -34.56 0.41
C TYR A 141 -21.25 -33.03 0.46
N LYS A 142 -22.28 -32.43 1.08
CA LYS A 142 -22.36 -30.97 1.27
C LYS A 142 -21.29 -30.46 2.25
N GLY A 143 -20.98 -31.26 3.27
CA GLY A 143 -19.88 -30.98 4.18
C GLY A 143 -18.53 -31.11 3.48
N TRP A 144 -18.38 -32.10 2.61
CA TRP A 144 -17.18 -32.23 1.79
C TRP A 144 -17.00 -31.08 0.81
N ASP A 145 -18.07 -30.53 0.23
CA ASP A 145 -18.00 -29.32 -0.60
C ASP A 145 -17.46 -28.12 0.22
N ILE A 146 -17.95 -27.90 1.44
CA ILE A 146 -17.43 -26.88 2.37
C ILE A 146 -15.93 -27.08 2.66
N ILE A 147 -15.52 -28.31 3.00
CA ILE A 147 -14.13 -28.62 3.36
C ILE A 147 -13.22 -28.55 2.14
N LYS A 148 -13.70 -28.95 0.96
CA LYS A 148 -12.97 -28.85 -0.30
C LYS A 148 -12.71 -27.41 -0.69
N GLU A 149 -13.64 -26.50 -0.40
CA GLU A 149 -13.49 -25.10 -0.78
C GLU A 149 -12.63 -24.30 0.20
N ASN A 150 -12.87 -24.43 1.51
CA ASN A 150 -12.26 -23.55 2.52
C ASN A 150 -11.56 -24.29 3.68
N GLY A 151 -11.57 -25.62 3.66
CA GLY A 151 -10.95 -26.46 4.69
C GLY A 151 -11.78 -26.61 5.98
N CYS A 152 -11.26 -27.41 6.90
CA CYS A 152 -11.89 -27.73 8.19
C CYS A 152 -10.93 -27.43 9.36
N PRO A 153 -11.32 -26.62 10.36
CA PRO A 153 -10.54 -26.50 11.59
C PRO A 153 -10.52 -27.86 12.31
N ASN A 154 -9.41 -28.17 12.98
CA ASN A 154 -9.39 -29.32 13.87
C ASN A 154 -10.22 -29.06 15.14
N ARG A 155 -10.41 -30.12 15.93
CA ARG A 155 -11.21 -30.08 17.15
C ARG A 155 -10.73 -29.03 18.16
N PRO A 156 -9.43 -28.84 18.47
CA PRO A 156 -8.98 -27.76 19.34
C PRO A 156 -9.31 -26.35 18.83
N THR A 157 -9.11 -26.07 17.54
CA THR A 157 -9.40 -24.75 16.94
C THR A 157 -10.90 -24.44 16.98
N TRP A 158 -11.74 -25.43 16.67
CA TRP A 158 -13.19 -25.29 16.79
C TRP A 158 -13.66 -25.27 18.26
N GLY A 159 -13.02 -26.05 19.12
CA GLY A 159 -13.21 -26.14 20.57
C GLY A 159 -13.94 -27.39 21.08
N CYS A 160 -14.54 -28.21 20.20
CA CYS A 160 -15.31 -29.41 20.58
C CYS A 160 -15.57 -30.35 19.38
N MET A 161 -16.21 -31.52 19.59
CA MET A 161 -16.68 -32.38 18.48
C MET A 161 -18.09 -32.00 18.02
N GLY A 162 -19.00 -31.91 19.00
CA GLY A 162 -20.35 -31.35 18.91
C GLY A 162 -20.49 -30.15 19.87
N GLY A 163 -21.49 -29.31 19.64
CA GLY A 163 -21.70 -28.09 20.42
C GLY A 163 -22.97 -27.38 19.98
N SER A 164 -23.09 -26.07 20.20
CA SER A 164 -24.32 -25.37 19.77
C SER A 164 -24.55 -25.47 18.25
N GLU A 165 -25.74 -25.91 17.91
CA GLU A 165 -26.36 -26.01 16.59
C GLU A 165 -26.43 -24.68 15.84
N LYS A 166 -26.35 -23.55 16.55
CA LYS A 166 -26.45 -22.20 15.97
C LYS A 166 -25.10 -21.56 15.69
N ARG A 167 -24.00 -22.13 16.17
CA ARG A 167 -22.68 -21.48 16.15
C ARG A 167 -22.06 -21.45 14.75
N TRP A 168 -21.62 -20.27 14.29
CA TRP A 168 -20.61 -20.17 13.22
C TRP A 168 -19.27 -19.71 13.80
N MET A 169 -18.16 -20.13 13.19
CA MET A 169 -16.82 -19.74 13.63
C MET A 169 -16.58 -18.25 13.35
N THR A 170 -15.81 -17.58 14.20
CA THR A 170 -15.34 -16.21 13.93
C THR A 170 -13.84 -16.12 14.23
N GLY A 171 -13.14 -15.32 13.43
CA GLY A 171 -11.70 -15.06 13.52
C GLY A 171 -10.94 -15.62 12.32
N TYR A 172 -10.21 -14.76 11.62
CA TYR A 172 -9.45 -15.13 10.43
C TYR A 172 -8.49 -16.30 10.67
N ASP A 173 -7.67 -16.23 11.73
CA ASP A 173 -6.63 -17.23 12.02
C ASP A 173 -7.20 -18.64 12.18
N LYS A 174 -8.44 -18.75 12.69
CA LYS A 174 -9.11 -20.05 12.84
C LYS A 174 -9.50 -20.63 11.49
N TYR A 175 -10.04 -19.81 10.60
CA TYR A 175 -10.33 -20.22 9.23
C TYR A 175 -9.04 -20.59 8.50
N PHE A 176 -8.00 -19.76 8.58
CA PHE A 176 -6.71 -20.00 7.96
C PHE A 176 -6.08 -21.33 8.44
N SER A 177 -6.10 -21.61 9.75
CA SER A 177 -5.61 -22.90 10.28
C SER A 177 -6.40 -24.12 9.77
N GLY A 178 -7.64 -23.92 9.35
CA GLY A 178 -8.48 -24.96 8.75
C GLY A 178 -8.22 -25.16 7.25
N MET A 179 -7.73 -24.14 6.54
CA MET A 179 -7.53 -24.18 5.08
C MET A 179 -6.54 -25.26 4.66
N GLY A 180 -5.60 -25.67 5.52
CA GLY A 180 -4.70 -26.79 5.23
C GLY A 180 -5.36 -28.18 5.31
N ASN A 181 -6.60 -28.29 5.81
CA ASN A 181 -7.30 -29.56 5.98
C ASN A 181 -8.44 -29.68 4.96
N LYS A 182 -8.14 -30.19 3.75
CA LYS A 182 -9.08 -30.17 2.63
C LYS A 182 -9.43 -31.56 2.12
N VAL A 183 -10.67 -31.69 1.66
CA VAL A 183 -11.08 -32.75 0.74
C VAL A 183 -10.53 -32.38 -0.63
N ASP A 184 -9.83 -33.32 -1.27
CA ASP A 184 -9.40 -33.15 -2.65
C ASP A 184 -10.56 -33.46 -3.62
N SER A 185 -11.20 -34.61 -3.39
CA SER A 185 -12.15 -35.19 -4.34
C SER A 185 -12.97 -36.31 -3.67
N TYR A 186 -14.10 -36.69 -4.26
CA TYR A 186 -14.96 -37.77 -3.75
C TYR A 186 -15.76 -38.44 -4.86
N TRP A 187 -16.16 -39.69 -4.62
CA TRP A 187 -16.79 -40.58 -5.58
C TRP A 187 -17.94 -41.37 -4.96
N ALA A 188 -18.82 -41.87 -5.82
CA ALA A 188 -19.77 -42.90 -5.49
C ALA A 188 -19.34 -44.26 -6.07
N ILE A 189 -19.57 -45.34 -5.34
CA ILE A 189 -19.40 -46.73 -5.78
C ILE A 189 -20.77 -47.40 -5.69
N ASP A 190 -21.25 -47.95 -6.80
CA ASP A 190 -22.47 -48.76 -6.81
C ASP A 190 -22.15 -50.14 -6.23
N ILE A 191 -22.84 -50.56 -5.17
CA ILE A 191 -22.51 -51.78 -4.39
C ILE A 191 -23.58 -52.88 -4.49
N ASN A 192 -24.57 -52.71 -5.36
CA ASN A 192 -25.64 -53.68 -5.59
C ASN A 192 -25.25 -54.88 -6.48
N THR A 193 -23.99 -54.97 -6.90
CA THR A 193 -23.48 -56.05 -7.74
C THR A 193 -22.18 -56.61 -7.17
N PRO A 194 -21.82 -57.87 -7.47
CA PRO A 194 -20.53 -58.44 -7.07
C PRO A 194 -19.33 -57.60 -7.50
N THR A 195 -19.33 -57.09 -8.74
CA THR A 195 -18.25 -56.22 -9.24
C THR A 195 -18.17 -54.89 -8.48
N GLY A 196 -19.32 -54.34 -8.12
CA GLY A 196 -19.42 -53.12 -7.31
C GLY A 196 -18.87 -53.31 -5.90
N LEU A 197 -19.26 -54.41 -5.25
CA LEU A 197 -18.72 -54.80 -3.95
C LEU A 197 -17.20 -55.05 -4.04
N GLU A 198 -16.71 -55.72 -5.07
CA GLU A 198 -15.28 -55.96 -5.29
C GLU A 198 -14.51 -54.64 -5.39
N THR A 199 -15.03 -53.67 -6.15
CA THR A 199 -14.48 -52.30 -6.23
C THR A 199 -14.40 -51.65 -4.85
N PHE A 200 -15.45 -51.79 -4.04
CA PHE A 200 -15.46 -51.24 -2.68
C PHE A 200 -14.50 -51.98 -1.73
N LYS A 201 -14.38 -53.31 -1.83
CA LYS A 201 -13.39 -54.08 -1.05
C LYS A 201 -11.97 -53.66 -1.40
N HIS A 202 -11.68 -53.36 -2.66
CA HIS A 202 -10.41 -52.77 -3.07
C HIS A 202 -10.20 -51.36 -2.50
N TRP A 203 -11.22 -50.51 -2.49
CA TRP A 203 -11.14 -49.22 -1.79
C TRP A 203 -10.76 -49.41 -0.32
N VAL A 204 -11.46 -50.29 0.38
CA VAL A 204 -11.22 -50.56 1.81
C VAL A 204 -9.87 -51.22 2.07
N HIS A 205 -9.35 -52.05 1.16
CA HIS A 205 -8.06 -52.73 1.33
C HIS A 205 -6.85 -51.86 0.94
N ASN A 206 -6.88 -51.28 -0.26
CA ASN A 206 -5.72 -50.69 -0.92
C ASN A 206 -6.06 -49.41 -1.70
N HIS A 207 -7.15 -48.75 -1.29
CA HIS A 207 -7.64 -47.48 -1.83
C HIS A 207 -7.98 -47.56 -3.33
N ASN A 208 -8.23 -48.77 -3.84
CA ASN A 208 -8.39 -49.05 -5.27
C ASN A 208 -7.20 -48.57 -6.12
N ALA A 209 -6.03 -48.36 -5.50
CA ALA A 209 -4.83 -47.82 -6.14
C ALA A 209 -3.57 -48.67 -5.86
N GLY A 210 -3.70 -49.75 -5.09
CA GLY A 210 -2.57 -50.60 -4.69
C GLY A 210 -1.77 -50.02 -3.52
N GLU A 211 -2.36 -49.11 -2.75
CA GLU A 211 -1.74 -48.53 -1.57
C GLU A 211 -1.65 -49.55 -0.42
N SER A 212 -0.71 -49.34 0.51
CA SER A 212 -0.50 -50.23 1.65
C SER A 212 -1.65 -50.23 2.67
N THR A 213 -2.52 -49.22 2.60
CA THR A 213 -3.69 -49.05 3.47
C THR A 213 -4.85 -48.55 2.61
N GLY A 214 -6.06 -49.07 2.81
CA GLY A 214 -7.24 -48.59 2.13
C GLY A 214 -8.01 -47.53 2.91
N GLY A 215 -9.24 -47.27 2.49
CA GLY A 215 -10.09 -46.21 3.01
C GLY A 215 -11.34 -46.71 3.74
N VAL A 216 -12.25 -45.77 4.00
CA VAL A 216 -13.59 -46.04 4.57
C VAL A 216 -14.68 -45.47 3.65
N GLY A 217 -15.93 -45.87 3.85
CA GLY A 217 -17.02 -45.46 2.95
C GLY A 217 -18.31 -45.06 3.68
N CYS A 218 -18.87 -43.90 3.32
CA CYS A 218 -20.12 -43.38 3.86
C CYS A 218 -21.32 -43.95 3.11
N PHE A 219 -22.35 -44.33 3.84
CA PHE A 219 -23.61 -44.79 3.25
C PHE A 219 -24.77 -44.31 4.13
N ALA A 220 -25.96 -44.20 3.53
CA ALA A 220 -27.18 -43.81 4.23
C ALA A 220 -28.23 -44.92 4.12
N ILE A 221 -28.87 -45.27 5.23
CA ILE A 221 -29.85 -46.36 5.34
C ILE A 221 -31.06 -45.95 6.16
N TYR A 222 -32.20 -46.58 5.93
CA TYR A 222 -33.42 -46.31 6.70
C TYR A 222 -33.42 -47.04 8.03
N MET A 223 -33.11 -46.41 9.16
CA MET A 223 -32.89 -47.13 10.43
C MET A 223 -34.14 -47.78 11.03
N GLU A 224 -35.34 -47.36 10.66
CA GLU A 224 -36.56 -48.05 11.04
C GLU A 224 -36.69 -49.41 10.33
N GLY A 225 -37.23 -50.42 11.03
CA GLY A 225 -37.47 -51.74 10.43
C GLY A 225 -36.26 -52.68 10.37
N ASN A 226 -35.12 -52.28 10.96
CA ASN A 226 -33.96 -53.13 11.20
C ASN A 226 -34.29 -54.40 11.99
N VAL A 227 -33.87 -55.55 11.48
CA VAL A 227 -33.89 -56.83 12.20
C VAL A 227 -32.48 -57.17 12.62
N TYR A 228 -32.26 -57.20 13.93
CA TYR A 228 -30.97 -57.56 14.50
C TYR A 228 -30.98 -59.00 14.99
N ASP A 229 -29.87 -59.69 14.78
CA ASP A 229 -29.61 -61.01 15.36
C ASP A 229 -28.15 -61.11 15.81
N LYS A 230 -27.74 -62.27 16.32
CA LYS A 230 -26.36 -62.61 16.66
C LYS A 230 -25.78 -63.57 15.65
N LEU A 231 -24.51 -63.38 15.34
CA LEU A 231 -23.77 -64.30 14.49
C LEU A 231 -23.66 -65.68 15.15
N PRO A 232 -23.95 -66.76 14.41
CA PRO A 232 -23.92 -68.12 14.94
C PRO A 232 -22.48 -68.59 15.21
N PRO A 233 -22.28 -69.67 16.01
CA PRO A 233 -20.95 -70.22 16.32
C PRO A 233 -20.07 -70.56 15.12
N GLU A 234 -20.68 -70.89 13.97
CA GLU A 234 -20.03 -71.25 12.71
C GLU A 234 -19.52 -70.04 11.91
N SER A 235 -20.01 -68.85 12.24
CA SER A 235 -19.57 -67.58 11.66
C SER A 235 -18.26 -67.13 12.28
N ALA A 236 -17.42 -66.44 11.50
CA ALA A 236 -16.44 -65.55 12.11
C ALA A 236 -17.16 -64.55 13.03
N GLU A 237 -16.50 -64.10 14.11
CA GLU A 237 -17.06 -63.08 15.00
C GLU A 237 -18.35 -63.50 15.72
N ALA A 238 -18.50 -64.81 15.98
CA ALA A 238 -19.64 -65.42 16.65
C ALA A 238 -20.07 -64.65 17.91
N GLY A 239 -21.38 -64.47 18.06
CA GLY A 239 -22.00 -63.74 19.17
C GLY A 239 -22.09 -62.23 18.99
N LYS A 240 -21.34 -61.62 18.04
CA LYS A 240 -21.52 -60.20 17.69
C LYS A 240 -22.85 -59.97 16.96
N GLN A 241 -23.40 -58.77 17.10
CA GLN A 241 -24.64 -58.40 16.40
C GLN A 241 -24.43 -58.23 14.90
N VAL A 242 -25.45 -58.66 14.14
CA VAL A 242 -25.59 -58.52 12.69
C VAL A 242 -26.95 -57.90 12.38
N ILE A 243 -27.03 -57.11 11.31
CA ILE A 243 -28.31 -56.70 10.73
C ILE A 243 -28.75 -57.82 9.79
N ALA A 244 -29.63 -58.68 10.26
CA ALA A 244 -30.10 -59.88 9.57
C ALA A 244 -31.03 -59.56 8.40
N ASP A 245 -31.94 -58.61 8.59
CA ASP A 245 -32.89 -58.19 7.57
C ASP A 245 -33.48 -56.79 7.81
N TRP A 246 -34.33 -56.35 6.89
CA TRP A 246 -35.08 -55.09 6.92
C TRP A 246 -36.54 -55.30 6.53
N HIS A 247 -37.48 -54.94 7.42
CA HIS A 247 -38.91 -55.24 7.25
C HIS A 247 -39.80 -54.03 6.96
N ASN A 248 -39.32 -52.78 7.05
CA ASN A 248 -40.10 -51.59 6.71
C ASN A 248 -39.18 -50.48 6.17
N ILE A 249 -39.54 -49.82 5.07
CA ILE A 249 -38.59 -49.04 4.25
C ILE A 249 -39.00 -47.57 4.04
N GLN A 250 -39.76 -46.97 4.96
CA GLN A 250 -40.44 -45.71 4.64
C GLN A 250 -39.98 -44.46 5.40
N GLU A 251 -39.25 -44.56 6.53
CA GLU A 251 -38.87 -43.38 7.34
C GLU A 251 -37.49 -43.53 8.03
N GLY A 252 -36.77 -42.43 8.26
CA GLY A 252 -35.56 -42.37 9.10
C GLY A 252 -34.22 -42.70 8.43
N HIS A 253 -33.76 -41.94 7.43
CA HIS A 253 -32.41 -42.08 6.87
C HIS A 253 -31.31 -41.73 7.89
N HIS A 254 -30.40 -42.66 8.14
CA HIS A 254 -29.22 -42.45 8.99
C HIS A 254 -27.94 -42.70 8.21
N ALA A 255 -26.93 -41.86 8.41
CA ALA A 255 -25.64 -42.02 7.77
C ALA A 255 -24.66 -42.75 8.70
N MET A 256 -24.02 -43.79 8.18
CA MET A 256 -22.98 -44.58 8.88
C MET A 256 -21.78 -44.81 7.97
N THR A 257 -20.73 -45.44 8.51
CA THR A 257 -19.46 -45.64 7.80
C THR A 257 -19.08 -47.11 7.76
N PHE A 258 -18.83 -47.65 6.56
CA PHE A 258 -18.18 -48.93 6.37
C PHE A 258 -16.68 -48.80 6.64
N VAL A 259 -16.17 -49.64 7.54
CA VAL A 259 -14.78 -49.59 8.03
C VAL A 259 -14.02 -50.90 7.81
N GLY A 260 -14.59 -51.84 7.09
CA GLY A 260 -13.97 -53.15 6.88
C GLY A 260 -14.92 -54.13 6.20
N TYR A 261 -14.38 -55.29 5.88
CA TYR A 261 -15.15 -56.42 5.35
C TYR A 261 -14.58 -57.73 5.89
N ASN A 262 -15.45 -58.75 5.98
CA ASN A 262 -15.07 -60.08 6.40
C ASN A 262 -15.87 -61.12 5.59
N ASP A 263 -15.18 -61.76 4.66
CA ASP A 263 -15.74 -62.78 3.76
C ASP A 263 -16.07 -64.10 4.49
N ASN A 264 -15.76 -64.22 5.79
CA ASN A 264 -16.01 -65.42 6.61
C ASN A 264 -17.20 -65.26 7.57
N ILE A 265 -17.90 -64.12 7.53
CA ILE A 265 -19.16 -63.95 8.28
C ILE A 265 -20.23 -64.83 7.66
N LYS A 266 -21.00 -65.55 8.47
CA LYS A 266 -22.05 -66.47 8.02
C LYS A 266 -23.35 -66.17 8.74
N TYR A 267 -24.44 -66.11 7.99
CA TYR A 267 -25.77 -65.94 8.54
C TYR A 267 -26.80 -66.68 7.68
N ASP A 268 -27.46 -67.67 8.28
CA ASP A 268 -28.44 -68.55 7.61
C ASP A 268 -29.78 -67.81 7.52
N ILE A 269 -30.17 -67.41 6.31
CA ILE A 269 -31.33 -66.55 6.08
C ILE A 269 -32.60 -67.38 6.04
N ASN A 270 -32.53 -68.57 5.42
CA ASN A 270 -33.69 -69.43 5.19
C ASN A 270 -33.89 -70.47 6.30
N ASN A 271 -32.96 -70.53 7.27
CA ASN A 271 -32.91 -71.47 8.39
C ASN A 271 -32.87 -72.94 7.94
N ASP A 272 -32.22 -73.24 6.81
CA ASP A 272 -32.06 -74.62 6.32
C ASP A 272 -30.82 -75.35 6.88
N GLY A 273 -29.96 -74.62 7.62
CA GLY A 273 -28.73 -75.11 8.24
C GLY A 273 -27.51 -75.15 7.30
N ILE A 274 -27.59 -74.61 6.09
CA ILE A 274 -26.54 -74.63 5.07
C ILE A 274 -26.22 -73.20 4.61
N PHE A 275 -25.07 -72.66 5.03
CA PHE A 275 -24.60 -71.36 4.55
C PHE A 275 -24.10 -71.45 3.09
N SER A 276 -24.71 -70.68 2.18
CA SER A 276 -24.32 -70.67 0.76
C SER A 276 -24.43 -69.30 0.08
N ASN A 277 -23.61 -69.10 -0.95
CA ASN A 277 -23.75 -67.99 -1.91
C ASN A 277 -24.19 -68.48 -3.31
N ASP A 278 -24.42 -69.79 -3.47
CA ASP A 278 -24.70 -70.47 -4.74
C ASP A 278 -26.08 -71.17 -4.75
N MET A 279 -26.93 -70.92 -3.75
CA MET A 279 -28.29 -71.45 -3.65
C MET A 279 -29.30 -70.30 -3.68
N ASP A 280 -30.51 -70.58 -4.14
CA ASP A 280 -31.64 -69.63 -4.06
C ASP A 280 -32.21 -69.69 -2.64
N THR A 281 -31.69 -68.82 -1.77
CA THR A 281 -32.04 -68.79 -0.34
C THR A 281 -33.29 -67.95 -0.08
N ASN A 282 -33.69 -67.09 -1.03
CA ASN A 282 -34.86 -66.23 -0.89
C ASN A 282 -36.12 -66.77 -1.61
N GLY A 283 -35.96 -67.75 -2.51
CA GLY A 283 -37.05 -68.44 -3.21
C GLY A 283 -37.61 -67.70 -4.44
N ASP A 284 -36.88 -66.74 -5.01
CA ASP A 284 -37.28 -65.98 -6.20
C ASP A 284 -36.90 -66.64 -7.54
N GLY A 285 -36.15 -67.75 -7.49
CA GLY A 285 -35.68 -68.49 -8.66
C GLY A 285 -34.45 -67.90 -9.35
N ILE A 286 -33.81 -66.86 -8.80
CA ILE A 286 -32.65 -66.17 -9.37
C ILE A 286 -31.51 -66.14 -8.36
N ILE A 287 -30.52 -67.04 -8.51
CA ILE A 287 -29.31 -67.02 -7.66
C ILE A 287 -28.48 -65.77 -7.96
N ASN A 288 -28.47 -64.83 -7.02
CA ASN A 288 -27.74 -63.57 -7.12
C ASN A 288 -27.25 -63.11 -5.72
N MET A 289 -26.70 -61.89 -5.64
CA MET A 289 -26.16 -61.35 -4.40
C MET A 289 -27.19 -61.30 -3.25
N LYS A 290 -28.49 -61.19 -3.54
CA LYS A 290 -29.59 -61.21 -2.56
C LYS A 290 -29.70 -62.54 -1.80
N ASP A 291 -29.12 -63.62 -2.34
CA ASP A 291 -29.13 -64.96 -1.76
C ASP A 291 -27.91 -65.26 -0.88
N TRP A 292 -26.92 -64.38 -0.86
CA TRP A 292 -25.65 -64.64 -0.19
C TRP A 292 -25.80 -64.67 1.33
N GLU A 293 -25.40 -65.80 1.92
CA GLU A 293 -25.33 -66.03 3.38
C GLU A 293 -23.93 -65.86 3.94
N ILE A 294 -22.92 -65.74 3.06
CA ILE A 294 -21.51 -65.63 3.41
C ILE A 294 -20.96 -64.28 2.99
N GLY A 295 -20.42 -63.55 3.97
CA GLY A 295 -19.71 -62.29 3.82
C GLY A 295 -20.51 -61.09 4.32
N ALA A 296 -19.82 -60.17 5.01
CA ALA A 296 -20.41 -58.94 5.52
C ALA A 296 -19.42 -57.77 5.53
N LEU A 297 -19.96 -56.55 5.44
CA LEU A 297 -19.23 -55.33 5.73
C LEU A 297 -19.33 -55.00 7.22
N LYS A 298 -18.25 -54.45 7.78
CA LYS A 298 -18.22 -53.93 9.15
C LYS A 298 -18.60 -52.46 9.14
N VAL A 299 -19.58 -52.09 9.96
CA VAL A 299 -20.16 -50.74 10.04
C VAL A 299 -19.79 -50.11 11.37
N ALA A 300 -19.34 -48.85 11.34
CA ALA A 300 -19.22 -47.97 12.50
C ALA A 300 -20.42 -47.03 12.57
N ASN A 301 -21.01 -46.92 13.75
CA ASN A 301 -22.09 -45.97 14.03
C ASN A 301 -21.59 -44.83 14.94
N SER A 302 -22.34 -43.73 14.99
CA SER A 302 -22.07 -42.54 15.81
C SER A 302 -22.97 -42.45 17.04
N TRP A 303 -23.43 -43.59 17.57
CA TRP A 303 -24.33 -43.66 18.73
C TRP A 303 -23.62 -44.18 20.00
N GLY A 304 -22.31 -43.93 20.10
CA GLY A 304 -21.53 -44.36 21.25
C GLY A 304 -21.26 -45.86 21.31
N THR A 305 -20.36 -46.24 22.23
CA THR A 305 -19.88 -47.63 22.36
C THR A 305 -20.91 -48.57 22.99
N ALA A 306 -21.92 -48.04 23.67
CA ALA A 306 -23.03 -48.80 24.24
C ALA A 306 -24.06 -49.22 23.17
N TRP A 307 -24.02 -48.63 21.97
CA TRP A 307 -24.91 -49.07 20.91
C TRP A 307 -24.54 -50.49 20.48
N LYS A 308 -25.53 -51.39 20.60
CA LYS A 308 -25.42 -52.84 20.40
C LYS A 308 -24.45 -53.48 21.37
N ASP A 309 -24.90 -53.64 22.62
CA ASP A 309 -24.23 -54.34 23.72
C ASP A 309 -23.33 -55.49 23.23
N GLY A 310 -22.02 -55.32 23.44
CA GLY A 310 -20.99 -56.30 23.07
C GLY A 310 -20.28 -56.06 21.74
N ASN A 311 -20.73 -55.10 20.91
CA ASN A 311 -20.07 -54.75 19.65
C ASN A 311 -19.30 -53.41 19.67
N GLU A 312 -19.25 -52.71 20.80
CA GLU A 312 -18.49 -51.47 20.99
C GLU A 312 -18.85 -50.35 19.98
N GLY A 313 -20.11 -50.27 19.53
CA GLY A 313 -20.59 -49.30 18.55
C GLY A 313 -20.44 -49.72 17.08
N TYR A 314 -20.05 -50.97 16.82
CA TYR A 314 -19.98 -51.56 15.48
C TYR A 314 -21.12 -52.56 15.20
N VAL A 315 -21.38 -52.86 13.93
CA VAL A 315 -22.30 -53.94 13.53
C VAL A 315 -21.87 -54.55 12.19
N TYR A 316 -22.23 -55.81 11.95
CA TYR A 316 -22.02 -56.44 10.64
C TYR A 316 -23.26 -56.29 9.76
N LEU A 317 -23.05 -55.92 8.49
CA LEU A 317 -24.07 -55.83 7.45
C LEU A 317 -23.77 -56.88 6.35
N PRO A 318 -24.55 -57.97 6.26
CA PRO A 318 -24.37 -59.01 5.25
C PRO A 318 -24.40 -58.45 3.82
N TYR A 319 -23.57 -59.01 2.94
CA TYR A 319 -23.44 -58.54 1.55
C TYR A 319 -24.78 -58.54 0.80
N ARG A 320 -25.67 -59.50 1.07
CA ARG A 320 -26.99 -59.54 0.44
C ARG A 320 -27.81 -58.25 0.59
N LEU A 321 -27.67 -57.56 1.72
CA LEU A 321 -28.47 -56.38 2.03
C LEU A 321 -28.00 -55.16 1.23
N LEU A 322 -26.80 -55.21 0.65
CA LEU A 322 -26.30 -54.17 -0.26
C LEU A 322 -27.08 -54.16 -1.59
N ALA A 323 -27.56 -55.32 -2.03
CA ALA A 323 -28.36 -55.50 -3.23
C ALA A 323 -29.88 -55.43 -2.95
N LYS A 324 -30.30 -55.35 -1.69
CA LYS A 324 -31.72 -55.27 -1.32
C LYS A 324 -32.26 -53.86 -1.62
N ASP A 325 -33.33 -53.80 -2.41
CA ASP A 325 -33.96 -52.55 -2.81
C ASP A 325 -34.49 -51.78 -1.61
N GLY A 326 -34.16 -50.48 -1.58
CA GLY A 326 -34.60 -49.57 -0.53
C GLY A 326 -33.84 -49.65 0.80
N VAL A 327 -32.86 -50.55 0.99
CA VAL A 327 -32.07 -50.58 2.25
C VAL A 327 -31.01 -49.50 2.28
N ILE A 328 -30.09 -49.52 1.32
CA ILE A 328 -29.07 -48.49 1.14
C ILE A 328 -29.56 -47.48 0.11
N THR A 329 -29.51 -46.20 0.47
CA THR A 329 -29.89 -45.10 -0.42
C THR A 329 -29.10 -45.20 -1.73
N ASN A 330 -29.82 -45.28 -2.86
CA ASN A 330 -29.27 -45.47 -4.21
C ASN A 330 -28.34 -46.68 -4.37
N GLN A 331 -28.29 -47.59 -3.39
CA GLN A 331 -27.34 -48.70 -3.31
C GLN A 331 -25.89 -48.26 -3.56
N GLN A 332 -25.53 -47.11 -2.97
CA GLN A 332 -24.25 -46.45 -3.19
C GLN A 332 -23.50 -46.23 -1.89
N VAL A 333 -22.17 -46.36 -1.99
CA VAL A 333 -21.22 -45.90 -0.98
C VAL A 333 -20.47 -44.71 -1.52
N HIS A 334 -20.27 -43.70 -0.69
CA HIS A 334 -19.51 -42.51 -1.03
C HIS A 334 -18.17 -42.51 -0.31
N VAL A 335 -17.11 -42.23 -1.06
CA VAL A 335 -15.73 -42.27 -0.59
C VAL A 335 -15.04 -40.97 -0.97
N LEU A 336 -14.02 -40.56 -0.21
CA LEU A 336 -13.31 -39.30 -0.46
C LEU A 336 -11.80 -39.49 -0.44
N MET A 337 -11.10 -38.57 -1.07
CA MET A 337 -9.65 -38.37 -0.92
C MET A 337 -9.38 -37.04 -0.25
N ALA A 338 -8.43 -37.03 0.68
CA ALA A 338 -7.97 -35.83 1.35
C ALA A 338 -6.70 -35.29 0.67
N LYS A 339 -6.52 -33.97 0.73
CA LYS A 339 -5.30 -33.32 0.23
C LYS A 339 -4.23 -33.38 1.32
N GLU A 340 -3.14 -34.12 1.05
CA GLU A 340 -2.08 -34.35 2.04
C GLU A 340 -1.48 -33.04 2.56
N GLN A 341 -1.10 -32.15 1.64
CA GLN A 341 -0.54 -30.84 1.94
C GLN A 341 -1.22 -29.76 1.11
N TYR A 342 -1.53 -28.65 1.75
CA TYR A 342 -2.08 -27.48 1.09
C TYR A 342 -1.82 -26.23 1.93
N GLU A 343 -1.29 -25.20 1.30
CA GLU A 343 -1.15 -23.86 1.86
C GLU A 343 -1.72 -22.88 0.84
N PRO A 344 -2.69 -22.03 1.22
CA PRO A 344 -3.25 -21.05 0.30
C PRO A 344 -2.27 -19.89 0.10
N GLU A 345 -2.01 -19.54 -1.16
CA GLU A 345 -1.11 -18.43 -1.50
C GLU A 345 -1.75 -17.05 -1.27
N VAL A 346 -3.05 -16.92 -1.54
CA VAL A 346 -3.82 -15.68 -1.40
C VAL A 346 -5.15 -16.03 -0.74
N THR A 347 -5.52 -15.21 0.24
CA THR A 347 -6.79 -15.36 0.95
C THR A 347 -7.50 -14.02 1.08
N VAL A 348 -8.81 -14.08 1.28
CA VAL A 348 -9.66 -12.94 1.57
C VAL A 348 -10.04 -12.98 3.05
N LYS A 349 -9.87 -11.84 3.73
CA LYS A 349 -10.31 -11.64 5.11
C LYS A 349 -11.36 -10.56 5.14
N THR A 350 -12.46 -10.80 5.85
CA THR A 350 -13.58 -9.85 5.90
C THR A 350 -14.31 -9.94 7.22
N LYS A 351 -14.83 -8.80 7.68
CA LYS A 351 -15.67 -8.72 8.86
C LYS A 351 -17.02 -8.12 8.49
N VAL A 352 -18.07 -8.88 8.74
CA VAL A 352 -19.44 -8.58 8.32
C VAL A 352 -20.32 -8.54 9.56
N GLU A 353 -21.17 -7.51 9.65
CA GLU A 353 -22.24 -7.43 10.63
C GLU A 353 -23.58 -7.52 9.91
N TYR A 354 -24.38 -8.52 10.23
CA TYR A 354 -25.71 -8.69 9.64
C TYR A 354 -26.62 -9.54 10.57
N PRO A 355 -27.93 -9.25 10.66
CA PRO A 355 -28.81 -9.92 11.61
C PRO A 355 -29.35 -11.27 11.13
N SER A 356 -29.26 -11.58 9.84
CA SER A 356 -29.80 -12.83 9.26
C SER A 356 -28.87 -13.46 8.23
N ARG A 357 -28.15 -14.50 8.63
CA ARG A 357 -27.14 -15.17 7.80
C ARG A 357 -27.72 -15.90 6.58
N LYS A 358 -28.96 -16.39 6.67
CA LYS A 358 -29.67 -17.03 5.54
C LYS A 358 -29.94 -16.08 4.37
N LYS A 359 -29.94 -14.77 4.60
CA LYS A 359 -30.11 -13.80 3.51
C LYS A 359 -28.83 -13.57 2.70
N LEU A 360 -27.66 -14.00 3.18
CA LEU A 360 -26.38 -13.66 2.57
C LEU A 360 -25.75 -14.80 1.75
N GLN A 361 -25.16 -14.44 0.62
CA GLN A 361 -24.20 -15.25 -0.12
C GLN A 361 -22.87 -14.49 -0.26
N PHE A 362 -21.77 -15.11 0.14
CA PHE A 362 -20.43 -14.52 0.03
C PHE A 362 -19.76 -14.99 -1.26
N ARG A 363 -19.18 -14.02 -1.97
CA ARG A 363 -18.55 -14.23 -3.26
C ARG A 363 -17.18 -13.58 -3.32
N VAL A 364 -16.29 -14.21 -4.08
CA VAL A 364 -15.00 -13.65 -4.46
C VAL A 364 -14.89 -13.62 -5.98
N GLY A 365 -14.06 -12.73 -6.50
CA GLY A 365 -13.78 -12.68 -7.92
C GLY A 365 -12.53 -11.86 -8.20
N TYR A 366 -12.12 -11.84 -9.46
CA TYR A 366 -10.94 -11.09 -9.89
C TYR A 366 -11.19 -10.37 -11.21
N ALA A 367 -10.31 -9.42 -11.53
CA ALA A 367 -10.17 -8.84 -12.85
C ALA A 367 -8.70 -8.84 -13.28
N ASN A 368 -8.45 -8.76 -14.58
CA ASN A 368 -7.12 -8.86 -15.16
C ASN A 368 -6.30 -7.58 -14.97
N ASN A 369 -6.94 -6.43 -14.73
CA ASN A 369 -6.26 -5.17 -14.46
C ASN A 369 -7.01 -4.34 -13.40
N ALA A 370 -6.28 -3.44 -12.75
CA ALA A 370 -6.82 -2.63 -11.65
C ALA A 370 -7.88 -1.59 -12.06
N ASN A 371 -8.04 -1.27 -13.34
CA ASN A 371 -9.03 -0.26 -13.76
C ASN A 371 -10.43 -0.86 -13.99
N GLN A 372 -10.55 -2.19 -14.05
CA GLN A 372 -11.84 -2.86 -14.19
C GLN A 372 -12.69 -2.68 -12.92
N THR A 373 -13.98 -2.41 -13.10
CA THR A 373 -14.93 -2.15 -12.00
C THR A 373 -15.81 -3.36 -11.68
N THR A 374 -15.78 -4.39 -12.52
CA THR A 374 -16.49 -5.66 -12.37
C THR A 374 -15.52 -6.83 -12.54
N PRO A 375 -15.72 -7.95 -11.81
CA PRO A 375 -14.88 -9.13 -11.99
C PRO A 375 -15.11 -9.77 -13.37
N VAL A 376 -14.05 -10.33 -13.96
CA VAL A 376 -14.15 -11.16 -15.19
C VAL A 376 -14.70 -12.55 -14.88
N ASN A 377 -14.42 -13.05 -13.69
CA ASN A 377 -14.98 -14.28 -13.14
C ASN A 377 -15.18 -14.10 -11.63
N ASN A 378 -16.26 -14.70 -11.12
CA ASN A 378 -16.57 -14.70 -9.69
C ASN A 378 -17.34 -15.97 -9.33
N THR A 379 -17.22 -16.38 -8.07
CA THR A 379 -17.84 -17.59 -7.53
C THR A 379 -18.27 -17.36 -6.08
N HIS A 380 -18.99 -18.32 -5.49
CA HIS A 380 -19.44 -18.30 -4.11
C HIS A 380 -18.86 -19.48 -3.33
N TYR A 381 -18.89 -19.39 -2.00
CA TYR A 381 -18.53 -20.49 -1.12
C TYR A 381 -19.77 -21.22 -0.62
N SER A 382 -19.74 -22.54 -0.66
CA SER A 382 -20.72 -23.47 -0.11
C SER A 382 -20.95 -23.29 1.39
N SER A 383 -20.09 -22.60 2.14
CA SER A 383 -20.32 -22.25 3.56
C SER A 383 -21.30 -21.08 3.73
N PHE A 384 -21.30 -20.13 2.79
CA PHE A 384 -21.99 -18.85 2.89
C PHE A 384 -22.85 -18.65 1.65
N ASN A 385 -23.93 -19.43 1.55
CA ASN A 385 -24.77 -19.50 0.36
C ASN A 385 -26.27 -19.59 0.72
N HIS A 386 -26.82 -18.52 1.29
CA HIS A 386 -28.23 -18.43 1.67
C HIS A 386 -28.72 -19.57 2.57
N GLN A 387 -27.95 -19.91 3.60
CA GLN A 387 -28.17 -21.10 4.43
C GLN A 387 -27.86 -20.86 5.91
N GLY A 388 -28.24 -21.81 6.75
CA GLY A 388 -28.02 -21.77 8.19
C GLY A 388 -29.15 -21.07 8.96
N GLY A 389 -30.29 -20.79 8.32
CA GLY A 389 -31.48 -20.25 8.99
C GLY A 389 -31.46 -18.74 9.25
N TYR A 390 -32.62 -18.18 9.58
CA TYR A 390 -32.82 -16.75 9.88
C TYR A 390 -32.28 -16.39 11.28
N LEU A 391 -30.96 -16.51 11.43
CA LEU A 391 -30.23 -16.23 12.66
C LEU A 391 -29.14 -15.19 12.41
N PRO A 392 -28.74 -14.41 13.44
CA PRO A 392 -27.52 -13.61 13.41
C PRO A 392 -26.30 -14.42 12.95
N MET A 393 -25.27 -13.76 12.39
CA MET A 393 -24.11 -14.44 11.79
C MET A 393 -23.48 -15.54 12.65
N GLN A 394 -23.36 -15.35 13.97
CA GLN A 394 -22.84 -16.34 14.93
C GLN A 394 -23.94 -17.07 15.73
N GLY A 395 -25.19 -17.05 15.27
CA GLY A 395 -26.35 -17.63 15.98
C GLY A 395 -26.97 -16.67 16.99
N ASN A 396 -26.16 -16.07 17.86
CA ASN A 396 -26.59 -15.07 18.86
C ASN A 396 -25.97 -13.67 18.65
N GLY A 397 -24.95 -13.55 17.80
CA GLY A 397 -24.26 -12.29 17.50
C GLY A 397 -24.27 -11.98 16.01
N SER A 398 -24.48 -10.72 15.65
CA SER A 398 -24.59 -10.26 14.25
C SER A 398 -23.24 -10.13 13.54
N ILE A 399 -22.13 -10.06 14.27
CA ILE A 399 -20.79 -9.82 13.70
C ILE A 399 -20.06 -11.13 13.49
N ILE A 400 -19.45 -11.34 12.33
CA ILE A 400 -18.54 -12.46 12.05
C ILE A 400 -17.30 -11.94 11.31
N GLU A 401 -16.14 -12.51 11.63
CA GLU A 401 -14.90 -12.34 10.87
C GLU A 401 -14.53 -13.68 10.24
N VAL A 402 -14.32 -13.70 8.93
CA VAL A 402 -14.07 -14.92 8.16
C VAL A 402 -12.80 -14.81 7.33
N GLY A 403 -12.16 -15.96 7.10
CA GLY A 403 -11.11 -16.15 6.09
C GLY A 403 -11.62 -17.04 4.98
N LEU A 404 -11.38 -16.64 3.73
CA LEU A 404 -11.81 -17.31 2.51
C LEU A 404 -10.59 -17.63 1.62
N ASP A 405 -10.45 -18.90 1.23
CA ASP A 405 -9.37 -19.40 0.38
C ASP A 405 -9.59 -19.04 -1.09
N PHE A 406 -9.02 -17.90 -1.49
CA PHE A 406 -9.16 -17.38 -2.85
C PHE A 406 -8.50 -18.29 -3.90
N ASN A 407 -7.37 -18.90 -3.55
CA ASN A 407 -6.64 -19.80 -4.44
C ASN A 407 -7.37 -21.11 -4.74
N HIS A 408 -8.32 -21.54 -3.91
CA HIS A 408 -9.17 -22.68 -4.27
C HIS A 408 -9.84 -22.52 -5.63
N TRP A 409 -10.26 -21.30 -5.97
CA TRP A 409 -10.96 -21.00 -7.22
C TRP A 409 -10.05 -20.42 -8.30
N TYR A 410 -8.99 -19.70 -7.90
CA TYR A 410 -8.15 -18.90 -8.80
C TYR A 410 -6.65 -19.18 -8.58
N GLU A 411 -6.29 -20.45 -8.57
CA GLU A 411 -4.89 -20.89 -8.50
C GLU A 411 -4.09 -20.42 -9.72
N ASN A 412 -2.87 -19.91 -9.52
CA ASN A 412 -1.98 -19.41 -10.59
C ASN A 412 -2.59 -18.32 -11.49
N GLN A 413 -3.62 -17.63 -11.02
CA GLN A 413 -4.26 -16.57 -11.79
C GLN A 413 -3.50 -15.25 -11.63
N ASP A 414 -3.13 -14.64 -12.76
CA ASP A 414 -2.68 -13.25 -12.76
C ASP A 414 -3.88 -12.34 -12.48
N VAL A 415 -3.76 -11.52 -11.42
CA VAL A 415 -4.85 -10.73 -10.87
C VAL A 415 -4.45 -9.26 -10.76
N GLY A 416 -5.13 -8.40 -11.50
CA GLY A 416 -4.98 -6.96 -11.38
C GLY A 416 -5.88 -6.35 -10.30
N LYS A 417 -6.93 -7.07 -9.90
CA LYS A 417 -7.87 -6.64 -8.86
C LYS A 417 -8.60 -7.83 -8.26
N ILE A 418 -8.81 -7.80 -6.95
CA ILE A 418 -9.58 -8.82 -6.22
C ILE A 418 -10.85 -8.18 -5.66
N PHE A 419 -11.96 -8.92 -5.74
CA PHE A 419 -13.28 -8.50 -5.30
C PHE A 419 -13.79 -9.37 -4.16
N PHE A 420 -14.41 -8.72 -3.18
CA PHE A 420 -15.31 -9.36 -2.23
C PHE A 420 -16.71 -8.82 -2.45
N MET A 421 -17.69 -9.72 -2.54
CA MET A 421 -19.08 -9.38 -2.85
C MET A 421 -20.01 -10.11 -1.90
N ILE A 422 -21.07 -9.42 -1.49
CA ILE A 422 -22.19 -10.01 -0.76
C ILE A 422 -23.44 -9.83 -1.62
N ASN A 423 -24.07 -10.94 -1.96
CA ASN A 423 -25.43 -10.94 -2.47
C ASN A 423 -26.38 -11.11 -1.29
N GLU A 424 -27.32 -10.20 -1.16
CA GLU A 424 -28.38 -10.21 -0.16
C GLU A 424 -29.72 -10.44 -0.87
N VAL A 425 -30.58 -11.27 -0.28
CA VAL A 425 -31.95 -11.50 -0.77
C VAL A 425 -32.93 -11.13 0.32
N GLU A 426 -33.85 -10.23 -0.01
CA GLU A 426 -34.92 -9.80 0.88
C GLU A 426 -36.19 -10.61 0.59
N GLU A 427 -36.77 -11.19 1.63
CA GLU A 427 -38.02 -11.95 1.53
C GLU A 427 -39.22 -11.16 2.09
N ASP A 428 -38.98 -10.05 2.80
CA ASP A 428 -40.01 -9.19 3.37
C ASP A 428 -40.20 -7.85 2.61
N THR A 429 -41.36 -7.23 2.78
CA THR A 429 -41.79 -6.05 1.99
C THR A 429 -41.29 -4.70 2.52
N ILE A 430 -40.38 -4.67 3.50
CA ILE A 430 -39.86 -3.44 4.10
C ILE A 430 -38.32 -3.45 4.03
N PRO A 431 -37.68 -2.62 3.19
CA PRO A 431 -36.23 -2.53 3.15
C PRO A 431 -35.72 -1.63 4.30
N GLU A 432 -35.21 -2.24 5.37
CA GLU A 432 -34.33 -1.58 6.34
C GLU A 432 -32.88 -2.06 6.12
N ASN A 433 -31.92 -1.14 5.99
CA ASN A 433 -30.52 -1.51 5.79
C ASN A 433 -29.94 -1.97 7.13
N ASP A 434 -29.89 -3.29 7.33
CA ASP A 434 -29.61 -3.87 8.64
C ASP A 434 -28.18 -4.38 8.83
N GLY A 435 -27.28 -4.14 7.87
CA GLY A 435 -25.91 -4.61 8.06
C GLY A 435 -24.84 -3.96 7.21
N VAL A 436 -23.62 -4.33 7.51
CA VAL A 436 -22.42 -3.60 7.09
C VAL A 436 -21.23 -4.53 6.93
N ILE A 437 -20.50 -4.36 5.83
CA ILE A 437 -19.15 -4.88 5.68
C ILE A 437 -18.23 -3.92 6.43
N LYS A 438 -17.78 -4.33 7.62
CA LYS A 438 -16.90 -3.52 8.48
C LYS A 438 -15.56 -3.27 7.79
N TYR A 439 -14.94 -4.33 7.26
CA TYR A 439 -13.72 -4.24 6.47
C TYR A 439 -13.54 -5.47 5.56
N PHE A 440 -12.71 -5.30 4.54
CA PHE A 440 -12.26 -6.34 3.62
C PHE A 440 -10.74 -6.15 3.38
N SER A 441 -9.97 -7.23 3.45
CA SER A 441 -8.55 -7.27 3.10
C SER A 441 -8.20 -8.51 2.28
N VAL A 442 -7.11 -8.40 1.52
CA VAL A 442 -6.45 -9.50 0.82
C VAL A 442 -5.13 -9.76 1.52
N ILE A 443 -4.83 -11.03 1.82
CA ILE A 443 -3.57 -11.45 2.40
C ILE A 443 -2.87 -12.38 1.42
N ASP A 444 -1.65 -12.02 1.05
CA ASP A 444 -0.78 -12.77 0.15
C ASP A 444 0.40 -13.35 0.94
N TYR A 445 0.57 -14.67 0.80
CA TYR A 445 1.55 -15.53 1.47
C TYR A 445 2.69 -15.96 0.54
N ARG A 446 2.66 -15.54 -0.73
CA ARG A 446 3.72 -15.85 -1.70
C ARG A 446 5.03 -15.19 -1.30
N TRP A 447 6.12 -15.71 -1.85
CA TRP A 447 7.49 -15.23 -1.63
C TRP A 447 7.99 -15.29 -0.17
N GLY A 448 7.36 -16.12 0.68
CA GLY A 448 7.83 -16.39 2.04
C GLY A 448 7.54 -15.26 3.04
N GLU A 449 6.61 -14.37 2.72
CA GLU A 449 6.17 -13.28 3.58
C GLU A 449 4.64 -13.24 3.73
N THR A 450 4.14 -12.48 4.70
CA THR A 450 2.70 -12.23 4.85
C THR A 450 2.44 -10.76 4.60
N PHE A 451 1.68 -10.45 3.56
CA PHE A 451 1.34 -9.08 3.20
C PHE A 451 -0.15 -8.89 3.06
N GLU A 452 -0.67 -8.02 3.92
CA GLU A 452 -2.07 -7.66 3.94
C GLU A 452 -2.30 -6.28 3.31
N LEU A 453 -3.24 -6.24 2.36
CA LEU A 453 -3.81 -5.03 1.79
C LEU A 453 -5.24 -4.85 2.26
N TYR A 454 -5.54 -3.66 2.75
CA TYR A 454 -6.89 -3.28 3.17
C TYR A 454 -7.62 -2.55 2.05
N CYS A 455 -8.92 -2.81 1.94
CA CYS A 455 -9.80 -2.00 1.09
C CYS A 455 -9.92 -0.60 1.69
N ASP A 456 -9.79 0.43 0.84
CA ASP A 456 -9.91 1.83 1.27
C ASP A 456 -11.30 2.17 1.83
N LYS A 457 -12.32 1.35 1.48
CA LYS A 457 -13.67 1.49 2.00
C LYS A 457 -13.88 0.59 3.21
N THR A 458 -14.31 1.20 4.32
CA THR A 458 -14.72 0.51 5.55
C THR A 458 -16.16 0.88 5.89
N ASN A 459 -16.80 0.06 6.71
CA ASN A 459 -18.19 0.25 7.15
C ASN A 459 -19.16 0.49 5.98
N VAL A 460 -19.05 -0.32 4.92
CA VAL A 460 -19.92 -0.22 3.75
C VAL A 460 -21.23 -0.93 4.01
N ALA A 461 -22.33 -0.18 3.98
CA ALA A 461 -23.67 -0.71 4.19
C ALA A 461 -24.00 -1.76 3.12
N ILE A 462 -24.64 -2.84 3.53
CA ILE A 462 -25.06 -3.91 2.63
C ILE A 462 -26.32 -3.45 1.89
N VAL A 463 -26.33 -3.62 0.58
CA VAL A 463 -27.46 -3.29 -0.29
C VAL A 463 -28.50 -4.40 -0.16
N ASN A 464 -29.71 -4.04 0.29
CA ASN A 464 -30.85 -4.96 0.34
C ASN A 464 -31.34 -5.33 -1.07
N ASP A 465 -31.80 -6.56 -1.21
CA ASP A 465 -32.23 -7.21 -2.46
C ASP A 465 -31.25 -6.94 -3.61
N GLY A 466 -29.97 -7.13 -3.33
CA GLY A 466 -28.93 -6.62 -4.20
C GLY A 466 -27.54 -7.14 -3.90
N GLN A 467 -26.56 -6.57 -4.62
CA GLN A 467 -25.16 -6.92 -4.47
C GLN A 467 -24.37 -5.73 -3.92
N THR A 468 -23.68 -5.98 -2.82
CA THR A 468 -22.63 -5.09 -2.30
C THR A 468 -21.29 -5.57 -2.81
N ARG A 469 -20.49 -4.68 -3.39
CA ARG A 469 -19.19 -5.02 -3.99
C ARG A 469 -18.08 -4.11 -3.48
N LEU A 470 -17.03 -4.73 -2.96
CA LEU A 470 -15.77 -4.12 -2.60
C LEU A 470 -14.64 -4.70 -3.46
N SER A 471 -13.56 -3.95 -3.62
CA SER A 471 -12.40 -4.39 -4.39
C SER A 471 -11.10 -3.77 -3.88
N ILE A 472 -9.99 -4.46 -4.14
CA ILE A 472 -8.62 -4.00 -3.90
C ILE A 472 -7.85 -4.12 -5.21
N ASP A 473 -7.22 -3.03 -5.63
CA ASP A 473 -6.25 -3.03 -6.74
C ASP A 473 -5.06 -3.92 -6.33
N TYR A 474 -4.67 -4.88 -7.16
CA TYR A 474 -3.63 -5.88 -6.85
C TYR A 474 -2.62 -6.09 -8.00
N ASP A 475 -2.69 -5.27 -9.05
CA ASP A 475 -1.86 -5.38 -10.24
C ASP A 475 -0.40 -5.09 -9.90
N LEU A 476 0.44 -6.11 -9.77
CA LEU A 476 1.82 -5.94 -9.31
C LEU A 476 2.72 -5.45 -10.45
N ILE A 477 3.58 -4.47 -10.17
CA ILE A 477 4.69 -4.17 -11.09
C ILE A 477 5.58 -5.42 -11.18
N PRO A 478 6.01 -5.85 -12.40
CA PRO A 478 6.92 -6.99 -12.54
C PRO A 478 8.16 -6.83 -11.68
N HIS A 479 8.44 -7.84 -10.86
CA HIS A 479 9.47 -7.79 -9.82
C HIS A 479 10.30 -9.08 -9.70
N GLU A 480 9.78 -10.22 -10.14
CA GLU A 480 10.50 -11.51 -10.07
C GLU A 480 11.73 -11.57 -10.98
N SER A 481 11.77 -10.71 -12.00
CA SER A 481 12.92 -10.48 -12.86
C SER A 481 12.96 -9.02 -13.30
N ASN A 482 14.13 -8.56 -13.72
CA ASN A 482 14.29 -7.21 -14.22
C ASN A 482 13.44 -6.98 -15.48
N ILE A 483 12.89 -5.77 -15.58
CA ILE A 483 12.16 -5.30 -16.75
C ILE A 483 13.20 -4.94 -17.83
N SER A 484 13.55 -5.92 -18.65
CA SER A 484 14.60 -5.84 -19.68
C SER A 484 14.09 -5.46 -21.07
N ASN A 485 12.78 -5.26 -21.21
CA ASN A 485 12.10 -4.82 -22.43
C ASN A 485 11.17 -3.65 -22.11
N ASN A 486 10.85 -2.82 -23.10
CA ASN A 486 9.92 -1.71 -22.90
C ASN A 486 8.58 -2.20 -22.36
N LEU A 487 8.11 -1.58 -21.28
CA LEU A 487 6.86 -1.90 -20.61
C LEU A 487 6.02 -0.64 -20.45
N SER A 488 4.72 -0.74 -20.70
CA SER A 488 3.75 0.32 -20.44
C SER A 488 2.69 -0.17 -19.46
N LEU A 489 2.46 0.59 -18.40
CA LEU A 489 1.47 0.34 -17.37
C LEU A 489 0.21 1.12 -17.72
N PHE A 490 -0.91 0.45 -17.98
CA PHE A 490 -2.18 1.05 -18.43
C PHE A 490 -3.27 1.09 -17.34
N SER A 491 -3.03 0.42 -16.23
CA SER A 491 -3.88 0.33 -15.05
C SER A 491 -3.13 0.81 -13.83
N ASN A 492 -3.87 1.13 -12.75
CA ASN A 492 -3.23 1.31 -11.45
C ASN A 492 -2.39 0.09 -11.10
N MET A 493 -1.26 0.32 -10.46
CA MET A 493 -0.34 -0.76 -10.05
C MET A 493 -0.05 -0.69 -8.56
N VAL A 494 0.40 -1.81 -8.01
CA VAL A 494 0.94 -1.95 -6.67
C VAL A 494 2.44 -2.24 -6.77
N SER A 495 3.23 -1.45 -6.05
CA SER A 495 4.67 -1.68 -5.87
C SER A 495 4.94 -2.03 -4.41
N ARG A 496 5.37 -3.26 -4.15
CA ARG A 496 5.70 -3.77 -2.80
C ARG A 496 7.04 -4.50 -2.72
N PHE A 497 7.85 -4.38 -3.77
CA PHE A 497 9.14 -5.04 -3.95
C PHE A 497 10.17 -4.05 -4.51
N THR A 498 11.17 -4.54 -5.24
CA THR A 498 12.18 -3.72 -5.93
C THR A 498 12.14 -3.89 -7.45
N PRO A 499 11.04 -3.50 -8.14
CA PRO A 499 11.00 -3.56 -9.60
C PRO A 499 12.16 -2.75 -10.21
N THR A 500 12.95 -3.43 -11.03
CA THR A 500 14.19 -2.89 -11.59
C THR A 500 14.12 -2.88 -13.11
N VAL A 501 14.36 -1.72 -13.72
CA VAL A 501 14.35 -1.54 -15.18
C VAL A 501 15.78 -1.48 -15.68
N ASP A 502 16.18 -2.37 -16.58
CA ASP A 502 17.55 -2.52 -17.06
C ASP A 502 17.60 -2.71 -18.59
N ASN A 503 18.79 -3.05 -19.12
CA ASN A 503 18.97 -3.39 -20.54
C ASN A 503 18.48 -2.32 -21.54
N ASN A 504 18.61 -1.03 -21.18
CA ASN A 504 18.11 0.11 -21.97
C ASN A 504 16.59 0.11 -22.20
N ALA A 505 15.84 -0.62 -21.37
CA ALA A 505 14.39 -0.65 -21.43
C ALA A 505 13.78 0.66 -20.92
N THR A 506 12.55 0.91 -21.35
CA THR A 506 11.72 2.02 -20.87
C THR A 506 10.51 1.50 -20.12
N LEU A 507 10.34 1.90 -18.86
CA LEU A 507 9.09 1.77 -18.12
C LEU A 507 8.25 3.02 -18.34
N THR A 508 7.04 2.86 -18.85
CA THR A 508 6.10 3.97 -19.10
C THR A 508 4.89 3.84 -18.18
N VAL A 509 4.69 4.82 -17.30
CA VAL A 509 3.47 4.99 -16.51
C VAL A 509 2.50 5.84 -17.33
N LYS A 510 1.41 5.24 -17.79
CA LYS A 510 0.47 5.92 -18.71
C LYS A 510 -0.35 7.00 -18.04
N ASN A 511 -0.96 7.84 -18.87
CA ASN A 511 -1.77 8.96 -18.39
C ASN A 511 -2.83 8.52 -17.37
N GLY A 512 -2.86 9.18 -16.21
CA GLY A 512 -3.82 8.93 -15.13
C GLY A 512 -3.59 7.65 -14.32
N VAL A 513 -2.51 6.91 -14.57
CA VAL A 513 -2.19 5.70 -13.79
C VAL A 513 -1.67 6.05 -12.40
N ARG A 514 -2.20 5.38 -11.38
CA ARG A 514 -1.72 5.46 -10.00
C ARG A 514 -0.83 4.25 -9.66
N ILE A 515 0.30 4.49 -9.01
CA ILE A 515 1.16 3.44 -8.43
C ILE A 515 1.08 3.56 -6.91
N ASP A 516 0.46 2.58 -6.27
CA ASP A 516 0.36 2.47 -4.81
C ASP A 516 1.60 1.71 -4.29
N MET A 517 2.43 2.40 -3.50
CA MET A 517 3.70 1.91 -3.00
C MET A 517 3.61 1.51 -1.52
N TYR A 518 4.15 0.33 -1.20
CA TYR A 518 4.18 -0.25 0.14
C TYR A 518 5.60 -0.77 0.43
N GLU A 519 6.39 -0.02 1.20
CA GLU A 519 7.77 -0.37 1.58
C GLU A 519 8.59 -0.86 0.38
N SER A 520 8.59 -0.07 -0.71
CA SER A 520 9.09 -0.51 -2.01
C SER A 520 10.00 0.51 -2.68
N GLU A 521 10.87 0.01 -3.56
CA GLU A 521 11.80 0.85 -4.32
C GLU A 521 11.68 0.58 -5.82
N ILE A 522 11.53 1.62 -6.64
CA ILE A 522 11.53 1.47 -8.10
C ILE A 522 12.89 1.93 -8.62
N HIS A 523 13.64 1.02 -9.25
CA HIS A 523 15.00 1.28 -9.73
C HIS A 523 15.03 1.40 -11.25
N ILE A 524 15.57 2.50 -11.76
CA ILE A 524 15.77 2.75 -13.19
C ILE A 524 17.27 2.81 -13.43
N ASN A 525 17.85 1.68 -13.83
CA ASN A 525 19.29 1.54 -13.96
C ASN A 525 19.85 2.42 -15.10
N SER A 526 21.17 2.66 -15.05
CA SER A 526 21.89 3.36 -16.11
C SER A 526 21.60 2.78 -17.50
N GLY A 527 21.32 3.66 -18.46
CA GLY A 527 20.92 3.29 -19.83
C GLY A 527 19.41 3.12 -20.01
N SER A 528 18.67 2.81 -18.96
CA SER A 528 17.20 2.67 -18.98
C SER A 528 16.47 3.98 -18.75
N LYS A 529 15.15 3.97 -18.90
CA LYS A 529 14.31 5.17 -18.80
C LYS A 529 12.99 4.94 -18.06
N LEU A 530 12.59 5.92 -17.25
CA LEU A 530 11.23 6.07 -16.76
C LEU A 530 10.52 7.19 -17.53
N VAL A 531 9.35 6.89 -18.08
CA VAL A 531 8.44 7.88 -18.66
C VAL A 531 7.19 7.92 -17.81
N ILE A 532 6.89 9.07 -17.24
CA ILE A 532 5.66 9.33 -16.49
C ILE A 532 4.81 10.25 -17.36
N GLU A 533 3.68 9.76 -17.87
CA GLU A 533 2.74 10.58 -18.64
C GLU A 533 1.88 11.46 -17.71
N ASP A 534 1.04 12.30 -18.32
CA ASP A 534 0.24 13.29 -17.59
C ASP A 534 -0.70 12.65 -16.56
N ASN A 535 -1.05 13.40 -15.51
CA ASN A 535 -2.02 13.00 -14.48
C ASN A 535 -1.66 11.71 -13.71
N ALA A 536 -0.47 11.14 -13.90
CA ALA A 536 -0.03 9.96 -13.17
C ALA A 536 0.27 10.28 -11.69
N THR A 537 0.11 9.29 -10.81
CA THR A 537 0.32 9.48 -9.37
C THR A 537 1.18 8.35 -8.80
N PHE A 538 2.19 8.69 -8.02
CA PHE A 538 2.93 7.77 -7.16
C PHE A 538 2.51 8.04 -5.72
N LEU A 539 1.90 7.06 -5.07
CA LEU A 539 1.32 7.18 -3.73
C LEU A 539 1.97 6.17 -2.79
N ALA A 540 2.85 6.65 -1.90
CA ALA A 540 3.36 5.84 -0.80
C ALA A 540 2.29 5.71 0.29
N LYS A 541 1.72 4.51 0.43
CA LYS A 541 0.65 4.21 1.40
C LYS A 541 1.19 3.63 2.71
N ARG A 542 2.36 2.98 2.69
CA ARG A 542 2.98 2.37 3.87
C ARG A 542 4.50 2.27 3.73
N GLY A 543 5.22 2.47 4.83
CA GLY A 543 6.67 2.23 4.90
C GLY A 543 7.50 3.23 4.11
N ASP A 544 8.80 2.94 4.00
CA ASP A 544 9.75 3.78 3.28
C ASP A 544 9.76 3.41 1.80
N CYS A 545 9.34 4.33 0.95
CA CYS A 545 9.24 4.13 -0.49
C CYS A 545 10.23 5.02 -1.24
N LYS A 546 10.82 4.50 -2.33
CA LYS A 546 11.78 5.26 -3.15
C LYS A 546 11.59 5.06 -4.65
N ILE A 547 11.92 6.08 -5.42
CA ILE A 547 12.09 6.02 -6.87
C ILE A 547 13.51 6.49 -7.17
N ILE A 548 14.34 5.59 -7.70
CA ILE A 548 15.77 5.82 -7.91
C ILE A 548 16.07 5.81 -9.41
N ILE A 549 16.65 6.92 -9.90
CA ILE A 549 16.91 7.16 -11.32
C ILE A 549 18.42 7.27 -11.58
N ASP A 550 19.05 6.14 -11.89
CA ASP A 550 20.41 6.08 -12.44
C ASP A 550 20.42 6.23 -13.98
N GLY A 551 19.28 5.96 -14.62
CA GLY A 551 19.05 6.12 -16.05
C GLY A 551 18.55 7.52 -16.40
N ASN A 552 17.48 7.58 -17.19
CA ASN A 552 16.79 8.81 -17.58
C ASN A 552 15.35 8.86 -17.05
N ILE A 553 14.80 10.07 -16.93
CA ILE A 553 13.39 10.28 -16.60
C ILE A 553 12.76 11.31 -17.54
N THR A 554 11.47 11.14 -17.84
CA THR A 554 10.62 12.17 -18.45
C THR A 554 9.34 12.24 -17.63
N VAL A 555 8.94 13.46 -17.24
CA VAL A 555 7.77 13.70 -16.39
C VAL A 555 6.77 14.56 -17.15
N GLY A 556 5.53 14.08 -17.28
CA GLY A 556 4.40 14.80 -17.84
C GLY A 556 3.88 15.90 -16.90
N SER A 557 2.74 16.47 -17.26
CA SER A 557 2.05 17.50 -16.47
C SER A 557 1.01 16.89 -15.52
N ASN A 558 0.67 17.59 -14.44
CA ASN A 558 -0.24 17.13 -13.38
C ASN A 558 0.21 15.82 -12.70
N VAL A 559 1.51 15.54 -12.66
CA VAL A 559 2.04 14.35 -11.97
C VAL A 559 2.08 14.60 -10.46
N ASN A 560 1.70 13.60 -9.67
CA ASN A 560 1.68 13.71 -8.22
C ASN A 560 2.61 12.68 -7.56
N PHE A 561 3.45 13.13 -6.63
CA PHE A 561 4.25 12.30 -5.73
C PHE A 561 3.81 12.54 -4.29
N ILE A 562 3.11 11.58 -3.72
CA ILE A 562 2.40 11.73 -2.44
C ILE A 562 2.84 10.64 -1.48
N ALA A 563 3.10 11.00 -0.22
CA ALA A 563 3.16 10.05 0.88
C ALA A 563 2.00 10.30 1.86
N GLU A 564 1.30 9.21 2.22
CA GLU A 564 0.28 9.20 3.26
C GLU A 564 0.92 9.29 4.66
N ASN A 565 0.08 9.56 5.67
CA ASN A 565 0.57 9.66 7.03
C ASN A 565 1.19 8.33 7.51
N GLY A 566 2.44 8.40 7.98
CA GLY A 566 3.20 7.21 8.40
C GLY A 566 3.96 6.50 7.28
N ALA A 567 3.87 6.99 6.03
CA ALA A 567 4.72 6.56 4.92
C ALA A 567 5.73 7.66 4.56
N GLN A 568 6.78 7.28 3.84
CA GLN A 568 7.75 8.20 3.25
C GLN A 568 7.90 7.90 1.76
N LEU A 569 8.05 8.95 0.95
CA LEU A 569 8.42 8.83 -0.45
C LEU A 569 9.66 9.67 -0.74
N GLU A 570 10.67 9.05 -1.35
CA GLU A 570 11.83 9.76 -1.90
C GLU A 570 11.90 9.60 -3.43
N VAL A 571 12.10 10.71 -4.13
CA VAL A 571 12.43 10.73 -5.56
C VAL A 571 13.89 11.13 -5.70
N ILE A 572 14.73 10.20 -6.16
CA ILE A 572 16.18 10.33 -6.21
C ILE A 572 16.64 10.34 -7.68
N LEU A 573 17.13 11.47 -8.13
CA LEU A 573 17.71 11.67 -9.44
C LEU A 573 19.23 11.51 -9.35
N ASP A 574 19.73 10.27 -9.44
CA ASP A 574 21.10 9.91 -9.06
C ASP A 574 22.12 9.91 -10.23
N ASN A 575 21.65 10.16 -11.44
CA ASN A 575 22.52 10.26 -12.61
C ASN A 575 23.13 11.66 -12.78
N ASN A 576 24.45 11.80 -12.60
CA ASN A 576 25.19 13.06 -12.75
C ASN A 576 25.06 13.76 -14.13
N ASN A 577 24.68 13.05 -15.19
CA ASN A 577 24.45 13.63 -16.52
C ASN A 577 22.99 14.01 -16.78
N LEU A 578 22.09 13.67 -15.85
CA LEU A 578 20.66 13.82 -16.03
C LEU A 578 20.25 15.28 -16.19
N GLN A 579 19.29 15.50 -17.09
CA GLN A 579 18.63 16.78 -17.26
C GLN A 579 17.15 16.55 -17.10
N THR A 580 16.59 17.10 -16.02
CA THR A 580 15.19 16.86 -15.65
C THR A 580 14.42 18.16 -15.73
N ASP A 581 13.32 18.14 -16.47
CA ASP A 581 12.35 19.22 -16.51
C ASP A 581 11.02 18.68 -15.94
N MET A 582 10.49 19.37 -14.93
CA MET A 582 9.20 19.08 -14.28
C MET A 582 8.32 20.32 -14.39
N ASN A 583 7.08 20.14 -14.84
CA ASN A 583 6.13 21.23 -15.00
C ASN A 583 4.78 20.80 -14.47
N ASN A 584 4.18 21.63 -13.62
CA ASN A 584 2.86 21.35 -13.04
C ASN A 584 2.84 20.00 -12.29
N VAL A 585 3.78 19.84 -11.36
CA VAL A 585 3.95 18.63 -10.54
C VAL A 585 3.64 18.96 -9.09
N THR A 586 3.01 18.02 -8.38
CA THR A 586 2.74 18.15 -6.94
C THR A 586 3.60 17.16 -6.16
N PHE A 587 4.33 17.67 -5.18
CA PHE A 587 5.01 16.88 -4.15
C PHE A 587 4.29 17.12 -2.81
N SER A 588 3.83 16.05 -2.15
CA SER A 588 3.17 16.13 -0.84
C SER A 588 3.75 15.11 0.12
N ASN A 589 4.35 15.59 1.22
CA ASN A 589 5.10 14.77 2.18
C ASN A 589 6.22 13.92 1.52
N THR A 590 6.80 14.43 0.43
CA THR A 590 7.78 13.71 -0.41
C THR A 590 9.10 14.44 -0.40
N ILE A 591 10.21 13.71 -0.41
CA ILE A 591 11.55 14.29 -0.54
C ILE A 591 12.03 14.15 -1.98
N LEU A 592 12.44 15.26 -2.59
CA LEU A 592 13.13 15.26 -3.89
C LEU A 592 14.63 15.49 -3.69
N LYS A 593 15.46 14.61 -4.28
CA LYS A 593 16.93 14.71 -4.29
C LYS A 593 17.45 14.75 -5.72
N ASN A 594 18.15 15.81 -6.10
CA ASN A 594 18.80 15.93 -7.40
C ASN A 594 20.33 15.89 -7.30
N TYR A 595 20.92 14.96 -8.04
CA TYR A 595 22.36 14.88 -8.33
C TYR A 595 22.66 15.08 -9.84
N GLY A 596 21.64 15.37 -10.65
CA GLY A 596 21.76 15.59 -12.08
C GLY A 596 22.39 16.93 -12.48
N LYS A 597 22.84 16.99 -13.74
CA LYS A 597 23.48 18.17 -14.36
C LYS A 597 22.53 19.36 -14.52
N LYS A 598 21.22 19.11 -14.61
CA LYS A 598 20.20 20.16 -14.72
C LYS A 598 18.90 19.73 -14.06
N LEU A 599 18.31 20.63 -13.28
CA LEU A 599 16.96 20.50 -12.74
C LEU A 599 16.16 21.77 -13.03
N THR A 600 15.05 21.62 -13.73
CA THR A 600 14.07 22.69 -13.93
C THR A 600 12.73 22.28 -13.36
N ILE A 601 12.15 23.11 -12.50
CA ILE A 601 10.81 22.90 -11.94
C ILE A 601 9.98 24.16 -12.16
N ARG A 602 8.81 24.00 -12.78
CA ARG A 602 7.88 25.10 -13.05
C ARG A 602 6.47 24.82 -12.60
N ASN A 603 5.73 25.86 -12.21
CA ASN A 603 4.29 25.78 -11.98
C ASN A 603 3.91 24.67 -10.97
N SER A 604 4.75 24.39 -9.98
CA SER A 604 4.68 23.16 -9.17
C SER A 604 4.52 23.45 -7.68
N ASP A 605 3.93 22.51 -6.96
CA ASP A 605 3.61 22.65 -5.54
C ASP A 605 4.38 21.65 -4.67
N PHE A 606 4.95 22.14 -3.57
CA PHE A 606 5.64 21.36 -2.54
C PHE A 606 4.96 21.57 -1.19
N ASN A 607 4.25 20.53 -0.73
CA ASN A 607 3.43 20.58 0.47
C ASN A 607 4.02 19.69 1.57
N ASN A 608 4.50 20.30 2.66
CA ASN A 608 5.05 19.63 3.85
C ASN A 608 6.13 18.58 3.51
N CYS A 609 6.98 18.87 2.53
CA CYS A 609 7.99 17.93 2.01
C CYS A 609 9.23 17.82 2.90
N ARG A 610 9.28 18.56 4.02
CA ARG A 610 10.45 18.75 4.90
C ARG A 610 11.60 19.47 4.20
N TYR A 611 12.16 18.88 3.15
CA TYR A 611 13.20 19.50 2.32
C TYR A 611 13.21 18.96 0.88
N THR A 612 13.65 19.81 -0.04
CA THR A 612 13.93 19.49 -1.44
C THR A 612 15.38 19.88 -1.74
N TYR A 613 16.16 18.93 -2.25
CA TYR A 613 17.60 19.08 -2.48
C TYR A 613 17.97 19.08 -3.96
N SER A 614 18.86 20.00 -4.34
CA SER A 614 19.70 19.84 -5.53
C SER A 614 21.16 20.06 -5.16
N TYR A 615 21.98 19.02 -5.28
CA TYR A 615 23.41 19.06 -4.93
C TYR A 615 24.33 19.35 -6.12
N HIS A 616 23.84 19.21 -7.35
CA HIS A 616 24.64 19.42 -8.56
C HIS A 616 23.84 20.20 -9.62
N GLY A 617 24.59 20.78 -10.56
CA GLY A 617 24.04 21.23 -11.83
C GLY A 617 23.34 22.59 -11.82
N ASN A 618 22.86 22.97 -13.00
CA ASN A 618 22.05 24.18 -13.17
C ASN A 618 20.65 23.94 -12.61
N VAL A 619 20.16 24.87 -11.79
CA VAL A 619 18.85 24.77 -11.16
C VAL A 619 17.97 25.93 -11.60
N THR A 620 16.73 25.66 -11.94
CA THR A 620 15.71 26.69 -12.21
C THR A 620 14.41 26.29 -11.53
N ILE A 621 13.97 27.11 -10.58
CA ILE A 621 12.69 27.03 -9.89
C ILE A 621 11.90 28.27 -10.30
N ASP A 622 10.71 28.09 -10.88
CA ASP A 622 9.94 29.19 -11.45
C ASP A 622 8.44 28.99 -11.23
N ASN A 623 7.74 30.00 -10.71
CA ASN A 623 6.31 29.94 -10.42
C ASN A 623 5.90 28.73 -9.58
N CYS A 624 6.61 28.47 -8.47
CA CYS A 624 6.35 27.32 -7.60
C CYS A 624 5.84 27.75 -6.21
N MET A 625 5.11 26.87 -5.53
CA MET A 625 4.70 27.07 -4.14
C MET A 625 5.44 26.09 -3.22
N PHE A 626 6.09 26.61 -2.18
CA PHE A 626 6.73 25.84 -1.13
C PHE A 626 6.03 26.11 0.19
N LYS A 627 5.28 25.13 0.69
CA LYS A 627 4.62 25.18 2.00
C LYS A 627 5.30 24.21 2.95
N ASN A 628 5.81 24.73 4.07
CA ASN A 628 6.57 23.95 5.06
C ASN A 628 7.63 23.03 4.43
N THR A 629 8.32 23.57 3.42
CA THR A 629 9.32 22.83 2.64
C THR A 629 10.55 23.71 2.49
N TRP A 630 11.69 23.18 2.93
CA TRP A 630 12.99 23.84 2.77
C TRP A 630 13.55 23.59 1.37
N LEU A 631 13.75 24.64 0.57
CA LEU A 631 14.52 24.55 -0.67
C LEU A 631 16.01 24.71 -0.36
N TYR A 632 16.79 23.64 -0.56
CA TYR A 632 18.24 23.65 -0.39
C TYR A 632 18.95 23.30 -1.69
N ILE A 633 19.77 24.22 -2.17
CA ILE A 633 20.48 24.11 -3.44
C ILE A 633 21.97 24.38 -3.22
N GLU A 634 22.80 23.42 -3.57
CA GLU A 634 24.24 23.46 -3.35
C GLU A 634 24.95 23.10 -4.65
N ASN A 635 26.01 23.83 -4.98
CA ASN A 635 27.01 23.39 -5.95
C ASN A 635 28.07 22.53 -5.24
N LYS A 636 27.74 21.29 -4.90
CA LYS A 636 28.59 20.49 -4.00
C LYS A 636 29.95 20.15 -4.62
N GLN A 637 30.00 20.07 -5.96
CA GLN A 637 31.21 19.79 -6.71
C GLN A 637 32.05 21.03 -7.04
N ASN A 638 31.58 22.24 -6.68
CA ASN A 638 32.20 23.51 -7.04
C ASN A 638 32.47 23.64 -8.56
N ILE A 639 31.49 23.21 -9.37
CA ILE A 639 31.57 23.33 -10.83
C ILE A 639 31.48 24.81 -11.20
N SER A 640 32.44 25.30 -11.98
CA SER A 640 32.45 26.70 -12.42
C SER A 640 31.31 27.02 -13.41
N ASN A 641 30.87 28.27 -13.42
CA ASN A 641 29.86 28.83 -14.34
C ASN A 641 28.47 28.18 -14.24
N ILE A 642 28.12 27.56 -13.13
CA ILE A 642 26.76 27.03 -12.94
C ILE A 642 25.83 28.07 -12.35
N THR A 643 24.55 27.96 -12.72
CA THR A 643 23.52 28.95 -12.42
C THR A 643 22.39 28.35 -11.59
N ALA A 644 21.95 29.10 -10.58
CA ALA A 644 20.72 28.83 -9.85
C ALA A 644 19.72 29.98 -9.98
N ASN A 645 18.55 29.72 -10.56
CA ASN A 645 17.45 30.68 -10.66
C ASN A 645 16.29 30.24 -9.77
N VAL A 646 15.80 31.12 -8.91
CA VAL A 646 14.58 30.94 -8.11
C VAL A 646 13.70 32.16 -8.30
N MET A 647 12.62 32.00 -9.05
CA MET A 647 11.82 33.12 -9.54
C MET A 647 10.32 32.91 -9.36
N ASN A 648 9.57 34.01 -9.24
CA ASN A 648 8.11 34.02 -9.29
C ASN A 648 7.43 33.08 -8.28
N SER A 649 8.13 32.69 -7.20
CA SER A 649 7.71 31.58 -6.32
C SER A 649 7.27 32.08 -4.95
N ILE A 650 6.42 31.30 -4.28
CA ILE A 650 5.89 31.59 -2.95
C ILE A 650 6.47 30.59 -1.96
N PHE A 651 7.04 31.08 -0.87
CA PHE A 651 7.54 30.28 0.25
C PHE A 651 6.74 30.64 1.50
N ASN A 652 6.04 29.65 2.07
CA ASN A 652 5.26 29.80 3.29
C ASN A 652 5.64 28.71 4.29
N ASN A 653 6.74 28.95 5.01
CA ASN A 653 7.34 28.00 5.93
C ASN A 653 7.09 28.45 7.38
N THR A 654 6.16 27.79 8.08
CA THR A 654 5.80 28.11 9.48
C THR A 654 6.43 27.18 10.51
N THR A 655 7.20 26.20 10.03
CA THR A 655 8.02 25.24 10.79
C THR A 655 9.50 25.55 10.60
N SER A 656 10.44 24.95 11.34
CA SER A 656 11.88 25.29 11.48
C SER A 656 12.78 25.22 10.22
N HIS A 657 12.21 25.55 9.06
CA HIS A 657 12.79 25.57 7.74
C HIS A 657 13.19 26.99 7.31
N VAL A 658 14.27 27.07 6.54
CA VAL A 658 14.65 28.25 5.74
C VAL A 658 13.77 28.30 4.49
N GLY A 659 13.50 29.48 3.94
CA GLY A 659 12.82 29.61 2.64
C GLY A 659 13.69 29.05 1.52
N ILE A 660 14.77 29.78 1.21
CA ILE A 660 15.76 29.41 0.19
C ILE A 660 17.15 29.33 0.84
N ASP A 661 17.84 28.20 0.74
CA ASP A 661 19.24 28.05 1.15
C ASP A 661 20.11 27.69 -0.06
N MET A 662 21.09 28.54 -0.37
CA MET A 662 21.92 28.45 -1.56
C MET A 662 23.40 28.49 -1.22
N VAL A 663 24.18 27.55 -1.77
CA VAL A 663 25.60 27.40 -1.44
C VAL A 663 26.46 27.17 -2.69
N ASN A 664 27.60 27.89 -2.78
CA ASN A 664 28.67 27.71 -3.78
C ASN A 664 28.29 27.96 -5.26
N TYR A 665 27.19 28.66 -5.54
CA TYR A 665 26.78 28.96 -6.92
C TYR A 665 27.53 30.17 -7.49
N ASP A 666 28.07 30.01 -8.70
CA ASP A 666 28.82 31.05 -9.41
C ASP A 666 27.91 32.17 -9.93
N ASN A 667 26.75 31.79 -10.46
CA ASN A 667 25.70 32.70 -10.93
C ASN A 667 24.41 32.39 -10.19
N TYR A 668 23.65 33.42 -9.82
CA TYR A 668 22.34 33.22 -9.20
C TYR A 668 21.36 34.36 -9.47
N TRP A 669 20.08 34.01 -9.57
CA TRP A 669 18.99 34.96 -9.69
C TRP A 669 17.86 34.57 -8.76
N ILE A 670 17.64 35.34 -7.70
CA ILE A 670 16.49 35.17 -6.81
C ILE A 670 15.60 36.38 -6.98
N SER A 671 14.48 36.22 -7.69
CA SER A 671 13.66 37.38 -8.04
C SER A 671 12.15 37.16 -8.07
N ASN A 672 11.40 38.21 -7.74
CA ASN A 672 9.94 38.19 -7.76
C ASN A 672 9.35 37.05 -6.91
N ASN A 673 9.95 36.75 -5.76
CA ASN A 673 9.44 35.74 -4.83
C ASN A 673 8.74 36.41 -3.64
N ASP A 674 7.75 35.72 -3.09
CA ASP A 674 7.11 36.05 -1.81
C ASP A 674 7.56 35.04 -0.75
N ILE A 675 8.28 35.49 0.29
CA ILE A 675 9.04 34.62 1.18
C ILE A 675 8.70 34.89 2.64
N LYS A 676 8.12 33.87 3.26
CA LYS A 676 7.90 33.75 4.70
C LYS A 676 8.52 32.48 5.24
N ALA A 677 9.33 32.58 6.29
CA ALA A 677 10.03 31.44 6.87
C ALA A 677 10.18 31.51 8.40
N TYR A 678 10.04 30.39 9.11
CA TYR A 678 10.26 30.35 10.56
C TYR A 678 11.70 30.73 10.96
N HIS A 679 12.68 30.47 10.09
CA HIS A 679 14.09 30.79 10.33
C HIS A 679 14.53 31.94 9.42
N ASN A 680 15.49 31.73 8.51
CA ASN A 680 15.89 32.73 7.53
C ASN A 680 14.98 32.66 6.30
N GLY A 681 14.63 33.81 5.71
CA GLY A 681 13.92 33.86 4.44
C GLY A 681 14.81 33.33 3.31
N ILE A 682 15.92 34.03 3.07
CA ILE A 682 16.98 33.63 2.16
C ILE A 682 18.28 33.46 2.95
N GLN A 683 18.97 32.35 2.73
CA GLN A 683 20.33 32.09 3.18
C GLN A 683 21.20 31.83 1.95
N ILE A 684 22.27 32.60 1.78
CA ILE A 684 23.16 32.48 0.62
C ILE A 684 24.63 32.54 1.04
N SER A 685 25.39 31.49 0.73
CA SER A 685 26.76 31.32 1.22
C SER A 685 27.73 30.97 0.11
N ASN A 686 28.88 31.66 0.06
CA ASN A 686 29.97 31.42 -0.90
C ASN A 686 29.54 31.53 -2.37
N CYS A 687 28.51 32.34 -2.67
CA CYS A 687 27.96 32.48 -4.01
C CYS A 687 28.51 33.73 -4.72
N GLY A 688 28.39 33.74 -6.05
CA GLY A 688 28.71 34.88 -6.88
C GLY A 688 30.18 35.02 -7.26
N ASN A 689 30.87 33.90 -7.51
CA ASN A 689 32.29 33.93 -7.86
C ASN A 689 32.58 34.27 -9.33
N ASN A 690 31.55 34.36 -10.17
CA ASN A 690 31.67 34.70 -11.58
C ASN A 690 31.38 36.19 -11.89
N ASN A 691 31.30 36.56 -13.16
CA ASN A 691 31.09 37.93 -13.66
C ASN A 691 29.95 38.71 -12.96
N TYR A 692 30.21 39.98 -12.62
CA TYR A 692 29.21 40.99 -12.28
C TYR A 692 28.12 41.05 -13.38
N ASP A 693 26.85 41.16 -12.97
CA ASP A 693 25.57 41.07 -13.73
C ASP A 693 24.87 39.70 -13.78
N THR A 694 25.41 38.66 -13.15
CA THR A 694 24.75 37.35 -13.09
C THR A 694 24.38 36.90 -11.67
N GLN A 695 24.43 37.83 -10.70
CA GLN A 695 24.16 37.60 -9.27
C GLN A 695 23.21 38.66 -8.71
N LYS A 696 21.91 38.37 -8.65
CA LYS A 696 20.91 39.36 -8.23
C LYS A 696 19.88 38.78 -7.26
N LEU A 697 19.62 39.56 -6.21
CA LEU A 697 18.47 39.43 -5.32
C LEU A 697 17.56 40.63 -5.60
N SER A 698 16.46 40.42 -6.32
CA SER A 698 15.63 41.56 -6.73
C SER A 698 14.15 41.31 -6.77
N GLU A 699 13.36 42.34 -6.46
CA GLU A 699 11.90 42.28 -6.57
C GLU A 699 11.27 41.21 -5.65
N ASN A 700 11.97 40.79 -4.58
CA ASN A 700 11.41 39.85 -3.61
C ASN A 700 10.68 40.58 -2.49
N THR A 701 9.58 40.01 -2.02
CA THR A 701 8.93 40.35 -0.75
C THR A 701 9.37 39.32 0.29
N ILE A 702 10.01 39.75 1.38
CA ILE A 702 10.59 38.87 2.39
C ILE A 702 10.12 39.33 3.76
N HIS A 703 9.29 38.52 4.41
CA HIS A 703 8.59 38.97 5.59
C HIS A 703 8.31 37.88 6.61
N ASP A 704 8.01 38.32 7.84
CA ASP A 704 7.67 37.48 8.97
C ASP A 704 8.69 36.34 9.22
N CYS A 705 9.98 36.61 8.93
CA CYS A 705 11.03 35.62 9.13
C CYS A 705 11.52 35.61 10.57
N GLY A 706 11.48 34.45 11.24
CA GLY A 706 11.84 34.36 12.67
C GLY A 706 13.32 34.61 12.99
N LYS A 707 14.19 34.67 11.96
CA LYS A 707 15.56 35.17 12.05
C LYS A 707 15.81 36.27 11.02
N THR A 708 16.61 36.03 9.99
CA THR A 708 17.00 37.08 9.06
C THR A 708 16.16 36.97 7.78
N GLY A 709 15.67 38.11 7.27
CA GLY A 709 15.07 38.15 5.94
C GLY A 709 16.05 37.64 4.89
N VAL A 710 17.25 38.24 4.80
CA VAL A 710 18.36 37.75 3.98
C VAL A 710 19.66 37.62 4.76
N LEU A 711 20.17 36.40 4.89
CA LEU A 711 21.51 36.10 5.41
C LEU A 711 22.47 35.82 4.24
N ALA A 712 23.43 36.72 4.01
CA ALA A 712 24.52 36.54 3.05
C ALA A 712 25.85 36.29 3.77
N TYR A 713 26.60 35.27 3.35
CA TYR A 713 27.90 34.91 3.91
C TYR A 713 28.93 34.69 2.79
N ASN A 714 30.01 35.48 2.73
CA ASN A 714 31.03 35.39 1.68
C ASN A 714 30.44 35.37 0.26
N THR A 715 29.45 36.23 0.03
CA THR A 715 28.67 36.27 -1.21
C THR A 715 28.88 37.58 -1.96
N LYS A 716 28.88 37.52 -3.31
CA LYS A 716 28.96 38.69 -4.19
C LYS A 716 27.71 38.81 -5.06
N GLY A 717 27.31 40.04 -5.37
CA GLY A 717 26.11 40.30 -6.16
C GLY A 717 25.44 41.62 -5.80
N ALA A 718 24.13 41.72 -6.00
CA ALA A 718 23.39 42.95 -5.70
C ALA A 718 21.97 42.71 -5.17
N PHE A 719 21.52 43.64 -4.33
CA PHE A 719 20.14 43.82 -3.87
C PHE A 719 19.48 44.98 -4.63
N TYR A 720 18.31 44.74 -5.22
CA TYR A 720 17.60 45.75 -5.99
C TYR A 720 16.08 45.56 -5.92
N LYS A 721 15.33 46.58 -5.50
CA LYS A 721 13.85 46.55 -5.42
C LYS A 721 13.24 45.45 -4.54
N ASN A 722 13.87 45.07 -3.44
CA ASN A 722 13.27 44.11 -2.50
C ASN A 722 12.43 44.81 -1.44
N TYR A 723 11.34 44.19 -1.00
CA TYR A 723 10.56 44.63 0.15
C TYR A 723 10.81 43.67 1.33
N ILE A 724 11.47 44.12 2.39
CA ILE A 724 11.96 43.27 3.49
C ILE A 724 11.43 43.82 4.81
N HIS A 725 10.51 43.12 5.47
CA HIS A 725 9.86 43.64 6.67
C HIS A 725 9.41 42.60 7.70
N ASN A 726 9.20 43.00 8.95
CA ASN A 726 8.72 42.12 10.03
C ASN A 726 9.58 40.87 10.27
N ASN A 727 10.88 40.94 10.01
CA ASN A 727 11.82 39.86 10.32
C ASN A 727 12.60 40.24 11.57
N LYS A 728 13.28 39.29 12.23
CA LYS A 728 14.17 39.66 13.35
C LYS A 728 15.35 40.53 12.91
N ILE A 729 15.90 40.31 11.73
CA ILE A 729 16.89 41.19 11.08
C ILE A 729 16.52 41.27 9.60
N GLY A 730 16.47 42.45 9.00
CA GLY A 730 16.16 42.60 7.57
C GLY A 730 17.22 41.94 6.69
N ILE A 731 18.40 42.55 6.61
CA ILE A 731 19.56 42.05 5.84
C ILE A 731 20.75 41.82 6.78
N LYS A 732 21.41 40.66 6.68
CA LYS A 732 22.64 40.33 7.41
C LYS A 732 23.76 39.90 6.47
N MET A 733 24.82 40.70 6.38
CA MET A 733 25.99 40.41 5.54
C MET A 733 27.22 40.04 6.38
N LEU A 734 27.73 38.82 6.20
CA LEU A 734 28.79 38.22 7.00
C LEU A 734 29.99 37.80 6.15
N ASP A 735 31.19 37.82 6.75
CA ASP A 735 32.46 37.32 6.20
C ASP A 735 32.73 37.67 4.72
N LYS A 736 33.33 38.84 4.45
CA LYS A 736 33.84 39.24 3.12
C LYS A 736 32.79 39.29 2.00
N CYS A 737 31.52 39.57 2.32
CA CYS A 737 30.54 39.84 1.27
C CYS A 737 30.96 41.04 0.41
N ASN A 738 30.71 40.96 -0.90
CA ASN A 738 30.95 42.03 -1.85
C ASN A 738 29.67 42.34 -2.64
N MET A 739 28.72 42.96 -1.96
CA MET A 739 27.36 43.20 -2.47
C MET A 739 27.14 44.68 -2.81
N ALA A 740 26.32 44.99 -3.81
CA ALA A 740 25.66 46.29 -3.90
C ALA A 740 24.30 46.26 -3.20
N LEU A 741 23.95 47.33 -2.51
CA LEU A 741 22.63 47.55 -1.93
C LEU A 741 22.09 48.86 -2.49
N TYR A 742 21.34 48.79 -3.59
CA TYR A 742 20.98 49.99 -4.33
C TYR A 742 19.56 50.00 -4.86
N GLY A 743 19.03 51.21 -4.96
CA GLY A 743 17.67 51.48 -5.34
C GLY A 743 17.48 52.23 -6.65
N ASN A 744 16.22 52.39 -7.04
CA ASN A 744 15.81 53.27 -8.12
C ASN A 744 15.85 54.73 -7.64
N HIS A 745 16.80 55.52 -8.15
CA HIS A 745 16.94 56.93 -7.77
C HIS A 745 15.75 57.82 -8.17
N ASN A 746 14.92 57.35 -9.12
CA ASN A 746 13.70 58.02 -9.58
C ASN A 746 12.43 57.45 -8.92
N ALA A 747 12.55 56.67 -7.84
CA ALA A 747 11.40 56.06 -7.17
C ALA A 747 10.40 57.15 -6.71
N ASN A 748 9.12 56.95 -7.04
CA ASN A 748 8.01 57.79 -6.54
C ASN A 748 7.27 57.12 -5.37
N SER A 749 7.54 55.85 -5.10
CA SER A 749 6.99 55.08 -3.99
C SER A 749 8.07 54.18 -3.37
N ASN A 750 7.86 53.74 -2.12
CA ASN A 750 8.82 52.86 -1.43
C ASN A 750 9.02 51.52 -2.16
N TYR A 751 7.98 50.98 -2.80
CA TYR A 751 8.02 49.70 -3.52
C TYR A 751 8.79 49.74 -4.85
N GLU A 752 9.16 50.93 -5.34
CA GLU A 752 9.98 51.08 -6.54
C GLU A 752 11.48 50.97 -6.26
N THR A 753 11.87 50.76 -5.00
CA THR A 753 13.25 50.62 -4.54
C THR A 753 13.40 49.53 -3.49
N ASN A 754 14.61 49.27 -2.96
CA ASN A 754 14.71 48.43 -1.77
C ASN A 754 14.02 49.15 -0.61
N PHE A 755 13.02 48.50 -0.03
CA PHE A 755 12.26 48.97 1.11
C PHE A 755 12.45 47.99 2.26
N ILE A 756 13.27 48.38 3.23
CA ILE A 756 13.67 47.58 4.39
C ILE A 756 13.06 48.28 5.61
N THR A 757 12.10 47.62 6.27
CA THR A 757 11.30 48.28 7.30
C THR A 757 10.80 47.38 8.42
N ASN A 758 10.68 47.93 9.63
CA ASN A 758 10.01 47.31 10.78
C ASN A 758 10.51 45.88 11.05
N ASN A 759 11.83 45.69 11.07
CA ASN A 759 12.44 44.43 11.50
C ASN A 759 12.76 44.52 13.01
N ASP A 760 12.47 43.46 13.80
CA ASP A 760 12.56 43.48 15.28
C ASP A 760 13.94 43.81 15.87
N SER A 761 14.98 43.83 15.04
CA SER A 761 16.31 44.23 15.43
C SER A 761 16.91 45.23 14.43
N TYR A 762 17.82 44.76 13.59
CA TYR A 762 18.46 45.61 12.60
C TYR A 762 17.74 45.53 11.28
N GLU A 763 17.47 46.67 10.65
CA GLU A 763 17.10 46.71 9.24
C GLU A 763 18.26 46.15 8.39
N VAL A 764 19.50 46.57 8.70
CA VAL A 764 20.70 46.09 8.04
C VAL A 764 21.85 45.86 9.04
N TYR A 765 22.35 44.63 9.09
CA TYR A 765 23.54 44.23 9.84
C TYR A 765 24.68 43.87 8.89
N ILE A 766 25.87 44.42 9.14
CA ILE A 766 27.05 44.19 8.31
C ILE A 766 28.25 43.84 9.21
N SER A 767 28.92 42.74 8.90
CA SER A 767 30.17 42.36 9.55
C SER A 767 31.40 43.03 8.93
N LYS A 768 32.53 42.95 9.63
CA LYS A 768 33.84 43.39 9.12
C LYS A 768 34.13 42.79 7.73
N TYR A 769 34.61 43.64 6.82
CA TYR A 769 34.90 43.32 5.41
C TYR A 769 33.69 42.99 4.51
N SER A 770 32.46 43.10 5.02
CA SER A 770 31.23 42.80 4.25
C SER A 770 30.44 44.05 3.83
N PHE A 771 31.02 45.26 3.97
CA PHE A 771 30.30 46.50 3.70
C PHE A 771 30.00 46.64 2.21
N PRO A 772 28.74 46.93 1.81
CA PRO A 772 28.38 47.08 0.41
C PRO A 772 29.28 48.10 -0.31
N TRP A 773 29.71 47.77 -1.52
CA TRP A 773 30.55 48.67 -2.32
C TRP A 773 29.76 49.84 -2.91
N TYR A 774 28.43 49.69 -3.00
CA TYR A 774 27.48 50.74 -3.37
C TYR A 774 26.24 50.65 -2.47
N PHE A 775 25.89 51.73 -1.78
CA PHE A 775 24.81 51.79 -0.79
C PHE A 775 24.00 53.10 -0.94
N ARG A 776 23.07 53.16 -1.90
CA ARG A 776 22.28 54.37 -2.17
C ARG A 776 20.86 54.08 -2.67
N TYR A 777 19.99 55.06 -2.50
CA TYR A 777 18.60 55.07 -2.97
C TYR A 777 17.71 54.00 -2.35
N ASN A 778 18.06 53.49 -1.17
CA ASN A 778 17.22 52.54 -0.43
C ASN A 778 16.32 53.30 0.54
N VAL A 779 15.14 52.75 0.82
CA VAL A 779 14.30 53.13 1.96
C VAL A 779 14.61 52.17 3.09
N ILE A 780 15.23 52.68 4.14
CA ILE A 780 15.57 51.94 5.37
C ILE A 780 14.92 52.73 6.48
N VAL A 781 13.82 52.22 7.03
CA VAL A 781 13.01 52.94 8.03
C VAL A 781 12.63 51.99 9.14
N ASP A 782 12.55 52.47 10.36
CA ASP A 782 11.97 51.72 11.47
C ASP A 782 10.88 52.62 12.04
N GLU A 783 9.60 52.36 11.75
CA GLU A 783 8.51 53.27 12.12
C GLU A 783 8.14 53.20 13.61
N ASP A 784 8.46 52.10 14.30
CA ASP A 784 8.17 51.94 15.73
C ASP A 784 9.36 52.31 16.64
N ASN A 785 10.58 52.28 16.10
CA ASN A 785 11.85 52.61 16.79
C ASN A 785 11.99 51.82 18.12
N ALA A 786 11.42 50.62 18.18
CA ALA A 786 11.26 49.84 19.41
C ALA A 786 12.52 49.02 19.72
N GLY A 787 13.40 49.54 20.58
CA GLY A 787 14.64 48.84 20.97
C GLY A 787 15.88 49.73 21.02
N ASN A 788 15.75 50.95 20.51
CA ASN A 788 16.73 52.02 20.58
C ASN A 788 17.14 52.34 22.05
N PRO A 789 18.45 52.53 22.37
CA PRO A 789 19.62 52.56 21.49
C PRO A 789 20.34 51.22 21.33
N SER A 790 19.72 50.11 21.77
CA SER A 790 20.32 48.78 21.67
C SER A 790 20.15 48.15 20.28
N ASP A 791 19.45 48.86 19.40
CA ASP A 791 18.92 48.35 18.16
C ASP A 791 18.95 49.36 17.00
N PRO A 792 20.14 49.72 16.53
CA PRO A 792 20.31 50.66 15.41
C PRO A 792 19.75 50.10 14.10
N MET A 793 19.10 50.95 13.29
CA MET A 793 18.67 50.58 11.94
C MET A 793 19.82 50.02 11.07
N LEU A 794 21.01 50.62 11.15
CA LEU A 794 22.22 50.15 10.46
C LEU A 794 23.34 49.81 11.45
N TYR A 795 23.66 48.53 11.58
CA TYR A 795 24.76 48.04 12.40
C TYR A 795 25.97 47.63 11.55
N PHE A 796 27.16 48.17 11.85
CA PHE A 796 28.43 47.77 11.23
C PHE A 796 29.48 47.36 12.27
N SER A 797 29.85 46.07 12.27
CA SER A 797 30.92 45.55 13.13
C SER A 797 32.30 45.95 12.59
N TYR A 798 32.88 47.04 13.10
CA TYR A 798 34.22 47.53 12.72
C TYR A 798 35.33 47.01 13.66
N PRO A 799 36.56 46.73 13.17
CA PRO A 799 37.69 46.38 14.04
C PRO A 799 38.23 47.57 14.83
N THR A 800 38.35 47.44 16.14
CA THR A 800 39.00 48.43 17.00
C THR A 800 40.46 48.69 16.57
N GLY A 801 40.84 49.96 16.34
CA GLY A 801 42.24 50.41 16.27
C GLY A 801 42.82 50.89 14.92
N GLY A 802 42.03 51.07 13.85
CA GLY A 802 42.49 51.57 12.54
C GLY A 802 42.08 53.03 12.21
N LYS A 803 42.69 53.64 11.17
CA LYS A 803 42.20 54.92 10.60
C LYS A 803 40.72 54.75 10.17
N ILE A 804 39.83 55.62 10.66
CA ILE A 804 38.39 55.57 10.36
C ILE A 804 38.17 56.00 8.91
N ASN A 805 38.01 55.02 8.02
CA ASN A 805 37.50 55.24 6.66
C ASN A 805 35.97 55.25 6.72
N LYS A 806 35.36 56.45 6.71
CA LYS A 806 33.90 56.59 6.72
C LYS A 806 33.27 55.89 5.52
N LYS A 807 32.13 55.26 5.74
CA LYS A 807 31.31 54.55 4.75
C LYS A 807 30.26 55.48 4.19
N ASP A 808 30.20 55.57 2.87
CA ASP A 808 29.24 56.39 2.17
C ASP A 808 27.88 55.68 2.09
N ILE A 809 26.91 56.24 2.80
CA ILE A 809 25.51 55.83 2.82
C ILE A 809 24.59 57.02 2.51
N LYS A 810 25.12 58.05 1.81
CA LYS A 810 24.32 59.19 1.38
C LYS A 810 23.22 58.77 0.42
N TYR A 811 22.20 59.60 0.30
CA TYR A 811 21.08 59.40 -0.61
C TYR A 811 20.28 58.12 -0.31
N ASN A 812 20.16 57.75 0.96
CA ASN A 812 19.15 56.78 1.42
C ASN A 812 18.03 57.54 2.17
N CYS A 813 16.86 56.91 2.25
CA CYS A 813 15.71 57.43 2.98
C CYS A 813 15.68 56.77 4.35
N TRP A 814 15.72 57.59 5.40
CA TRP A 814 15.79 57.13 6.78
C TRP A 814 14.48 57.30 7.56
N GLY A 815 13.43 57.84 6.92
CA GLY A 815 12.15 58.09 7.58
C GLY A 815 12.12 59.40 8.38
N THR A 816 11.06 59.62 9.15
CA THR A 816 10.80 60.89 9.87
C THR A 816 11.34 60.92 11.30
N ASN A 817 11.68 59.76 11.86
CA ASN A 817 12.16 59.55 13.23
C ASN A 817 13.67 59.27 13.32
N PHE A 818 14.40 59.42 12.21
CA PHE A 818 15.83 59.14 12.13
C PHE A 818 16.69 60.08 13.01
N LEU A 819 17.46 59.48 13.92
CA LEU A 819 18.48 60.09 14.74
C LEU A 819 19.81 59.37 14.50
N ASP A 820 20.73 60.04 13.81
CA ASP A 820 21.98 59.43 13.33
C ASP A 820 22.83 58.76 14.41
N TYR A 821 22.89 59.34 15.62
CA TYR A 821 23.65 58.81 16.75
C TYR A 821 23.02 57.57 17.43
N GLU A 822 21.75 57.28 17.15
CA GLU A 822 21.01 56.11 17.66
C GLU A 822 20.82 55.04 16.58
N ASP A 823 20.48 55.45 15.35
CA ASP A 823 20.09 54.56 14.26
C ASP A 823 21.28 54.05 13.42
N LEU A 824 22.44 54.70 13.54
CA LEU A 824 23.67 54.26 12.90
C LEU A 824 24.68 53.82 13.96
N TYR A 825 25.16 52.58 13.88
CA TYR A 825 26.14 52.07 14.83
C TYR A 825 27.40 51.48 14.18
N PRO A 826 28.60 51.98 14.53
CA PRO A 826 28.86 53.24 15.24
C PRO A 826 28.66 54.45 14.30
N TYR A 827 27.91 55.48 14.72
CA TYR A 827 27.49 56.57 13.83
C TYR A 827 28.65 57.35 13.18
N GLU A 828 29.79 57.48 13.87
CA GLU A 828 30.96 58.22 13.39
C GLU A 828 31.63 57.60 12.15
N TYR A 829 31.22 56.38 11.79
CA TYR A 829 31.71 55.62 10.65
C TYR A 829 30.95 55.91 9.37
N PHE A 830 29.92 56.77 9.38
CA PHE A 830 29.04 56.95 8.25
C PHE A 830 29.03 58.38 7.69
N LEU A 831 28.91 58.48 6.36
CA LEU A 831 28.52 59.69 5.64
C LEU A 831 27.09 59.48 5.18
N TRP A 832 26.12 60.09 5.86
CA TRP A 832 24.69 59.84 5.62
C TRP A 832 23.95 61.02 4.98
N ASN A 833 24.51 62.24 5.03
CA ASN A 833 23.92 63.47 4.50
C ASN A 833 24.63 63.94 3.19
N PRO A 834 23.90 64.37 2.13
CA PRO A 834 22.45 64.47 2.00
C PRO A 834 21.70 63.14 1.99
N THR A 835 20.44 63.16 2.44
CA THR A 835 19.47 62.05 2.36
C THR A 835 18.64 62.12 1.08
N TRP A 836 17.88 61.07 0.77
CA TRP A 836 16.93 61.00 -0.36
C TRP A 836 15.72 60.16 0.04
N CYS A 837 14.50 60.51 -0.34
CA CYS A 837 13.31 59.67 -0.16
C CYS A 837 12.48 59.64 -1.46
N PRO A 838 11.65 58.59 -1.70
CA PRO A 838 10.82 58.50 -2.89
C PRO A 838 9.95 59.75 -3.09
N GLY A 839 9.89 60.25 -4.34
CA GLY A 839 9.22 61.50 -4.69
C GLY A 839 9.94 62.78 -4.23
N GLY A 840 11.03 62.67 -3.46
CA GLY A 840 11.90 63.78 -3.11
C GLY A 840 12.69 64.27 -4.31
N SER A 841 12.87 65.59 -4.40
CA SER A 841 13.81 66.16 -5.36
C SER A 841 15.20 65.58 -5.11
N THR A 842 15.82 65.00 -6.14
CA THR A 842 17.26 64.78 -6.13
C THR A 842 17.90 66.14 -5.85
N GLY A 843 18.55 66.31 -4.70
CA GLY A 843 19.32 67.53 -4.43
C GLY A 843 20.23 67.79 -5.64
N GLU A 844 20.27 69.04 -6.10
CA GLU A 844 20.92 69.55 -7.32
C GLU A 844 21.67 68.49 -8.13
N VAL A 845 21.23 68.26 -9.37
CA VAL A 845 21.88 67.36 -10.33
C VAL A 845 23.35 67.74 -10.45
N ASN A 846 24.18 67.09 -9.62
CA ASN A 846 25.60 67.17 -9.72
C ASN A 846 25.92 66.52 -11.07
N SER A 847 26.40 67.33 -12.01
CA SER A 847 26.70 66.87 -13.36
C SER A 847 27.68 65.69 -13.36
N ALA A 848 28.50 65.54 -12.31
CA ALA A 848 29.32 64.35 -12.06
C ALA A 848 28.49 63.12 -11.63
N ALA A 849 27.49 63.30 -10.76
CA ALA A 849 26.60 62.23 -10.33
C ALA A 849 25.74 61.71 -11.49
N GLN A 850 25.23 62.61 -12.34
CA GLN A 850 24.47 62.21 -13.53
C GLN A 850 25.36 61.43 -14.50
N MET A 851 26.57 61.94 -14.78
CA MET A 851 27.52 61.23 -15.64
C MET A 851 27.91 59.86 -15.06
N TYR A 852 27.98 59.72 -13.73
CA TYR A 852 28.24 58.43 -13.09
C TYR A 852 27.07 57.46 -13.32
N ASN A 853 25.85 57.94 -13.09
CA ASN A 853 24.64 57.15 -13.27
C ASN A 853 24.40 56.79 -14.74
N ASP A 854 24.76 57.65 -15.70
CA ASP A 854 24.73 57.35 -17.12
C ASP A 854 25.70 56.21 -17.44
N GLY A 855 26.92 56.24 -16.89
CA GLY A 855 27.90 55.16 -17.02
C GLY A 855 27.41 53.84 -16.39
N ARG A 856 26.72 53.92 -15.24
CA ARG A 856 26.08 52.75 -14.60
C ARG A 856 24.89 52.21 -15.41
N THR A 857 24.08 53.09 -16.02
CA THR A 857 22.97 52.68 -16.88
C THR A 857 23.49 51.98 -18.14
N GLN A 858 24.59 52.47 -18.70
CA GLN A 858 25.29 51.82 -19.81
C GLN A 858 25.85 50.45 -19.39
N LEU A 859 26.40 50.33 -18.18
CA LEU A 859 26.79 49.04 -17.62
C LEU A 859 25.61 48.07 -17.54
N ASP A 860 24.51 48.51 -16.95
CA ASP A 860 23.28 47.71 -16.80
C ASP A 860 22.69 47.30 -18.17
N ALA A 861 22.96 48.09 -19.23
CA ALA A 861 22.61 47.79 -20.62
C ALA A 861 23.69 46.99 -21.40
N GLN A 862 24.76 46.53 -20.74
CA GLN A 862 25.92 45.83 -21.31
C GLN A 862 26.70 46.63 -22.38
N GLN A 863 26.60 47.95 -22.36
CA GLN A 863 27.30 48.87 -23.25
C GLN A 863 28.69 49.19 -22.68
N TYR A 864 29.54 48.18 -22.52
CA TYR A 864 30.78 48.30 -21.73
C TYR A 864 31.77 49.34 -22.25
N THR A 865 31.92 49.46 -23.56
CA THR A 865 32.81 50.47 -24.16
C THR A 865 32.31 51.90 -23.92
N GLU A 866 30.99 52.10 -23.97
CA GLU A 866 30.35 53.40 -23.72
C GLU A 866 30.44 53.77 -22.24
N ALA A 867 30.15 52.80 -21.35
CA ALA A 867 30.32 52.97 -19.91
C ALA A 867 31.76 53.33 -19.53
N LYS A 868 32.76 52.62 -20.08
CA LYS A 868 34.18 52.93 -19.86
C LYS A 868 34.51 54.36 -20.29
N ALA A 869 34.05 54.79 -21.47
CA ALA A 869 34.24 56.15 -21.95
C ALA A 869 33.59 57.19 -21.03
N THR A 870 32.36 56.92 -20.57
CA THR A 870 31.62 57.80 -19.66
C THR A 870 32.32 57.93 -18.29
N PHE A 871 32.83 56.84 -17.73
CA PHE A 871 33.61 56.89 -16.47
C PHE A 871 34.94 57.63 -16.63
N MET A 872 35.67 57.42 -17.73
CA MET A 872 36.90 58.18 -18.02
C MET A 872 36.60 59.69 -18.20
N LEU A 873 35.51 60.03 -18.90
CA LEU A 873 35.06 61.41 -19.06
C LEU A 873 34.71 62.05 -17.72
N LEU A 874 34.05 61.30 -16.83
CA LEU A 874 33.71 61.75 -15.49
C LEU A 874 34.96 62.09 -14.68
N ILE A 875 35.95 61.20 -14.65
CA ILE A 875 37.22 61.40 -13.93
C ILE A 875 37.90 62.68 -14.43
N ASN A 876 37.90 62.90 -15.75
CA ASN A 876 38.53 64.07 -16.34
C ASN A 876 37.77 65.37 -16.04
N THR A 877 36.44 65.33 -16.07
CA THR A 877 35.58 66.52 -15.97
C THR A 877 35.33 66.93 -14.52
N TYR A 878 35.27 65.96 -13.60
CA TYR A 878 34.91 66.17 -12.20
C TYR A 878 35.87 65.47 -11.21
N PRO A 879 37.20 65.66 -11.32
CA PRO A 879 38.20 64.90 -10.55
C PRO A 879 38.10 65.08 -9.04
N LYS A 880 37.61 66.23 -8.58
CA LYS A 880 37.49 66.56 -7.15
C LYS A 880 36.23 65.99 -6.50
N THR A 881 35.46 65.17 -7.22
CA THR A 881 34.21 64.60 -6.72
C THR A 881 34.40 63.15 -6.32
N GLU A 882 33.61 62.67 -5.36
CA GLU A 882 33.61 61.26 -4.96
C GLU A 882 33.26 60.31 -6.12
N TYR A 883 32.51 60.81 -7.12
CA TYR A 883 32.16 60.05 -8.31
C TYR A 883 33.37 59.73 -9.18
N ALA A 884 34.44 60.54 -9.13
CA ALA A 884 35.68 60.23 -9.83
C ALA A 884 36.40 59.02 -9.21
N VAL A 885 36.45 58.93 -7.88
CA VAL A 885 36.97 57.74 -7.16
C VAL A 885 36.15 56.50 -7.51
N SER A 886 34.82 56.61 -7.51
CA SER A 886 33.93 55.50 -7.87
C SER A 886 34.09 55.11 -9.34
N ALA A 887 34.16 56.07 -10.25
CA ALA A 887 34.39 55.82 -11.67
C ALA A 887 35.74 55.11 -11.89
N MET A 888 36.79 55.48 -11.14
CA MET A 888 38.07 54.78 -11.18
C MET A 888 37.93 53.30 -10.77
N LYS A 889 37.09 52.96 -9.78
CA LYS A 889 36.79 51.54 -9.42
C LYS A 889 36.01 50.80 -10.49
N GLU A 890 35.11 51.48 -11.17
CA GLU A 890 34.34 50.89 -12.26
C GLU A 890 35.26 50.57 -13.46
N LEU A 891 36.25 51.41 -13.76
CA LEU A 891 37.20 51.18 -14.86
C LEU A 891 37.98 49.86 -14.75
N ILE A 892 38.45 49.50 -13.55
CA ILE A 892 39.16 48.22 -13.39
C ILE A 892 38.22 47.01 -13.49
N SER A 893 36.97 47.20 -13.06
CA SER A 893 35.94 46.17 -13.09
C SER A 893 35.44 45.91 -14.51
N ILE A 894 35.37 46.96 -15.34
CA ILE A 894 34.89 46.90 -16.72
C ILE A 894 35.97 46.55 -17.75
N GLU A 895 37.26 46.72 -17.44
CA GLU A 895 38.37 46.57 -18.39
C GLU A 895 38.32 45.24 -19.15
N LYS A 896 38.06 44.13 -18.45
CA LYS A 896 37.95 42.79 -19.04
C LYS A 896 36.89 42.63 -20.13
N TYR A 897 35.89 43.52 -20.16
CA TYR A 897 34.79 43.49 -21.13
C TYR A 897 34.95 44.53 -22.25
N THR A 898 36.02 45.31 -22.21
CA THR A 898 36.37 46.26 -23.26
C THR A 898 37.59 45.74 -24.02
N THR A 899 38.76 46.31 -23.76
CA THR A 899 40.04 45.92 -24.37
C THR A 899 40.72 44.78 -23.62
N ASN A 900 40.33 44.51 -22.37
CA ASN A 900 41.02 43.60 -21.45
C ASN A 900 42.51 43.95 -21.30
N ASP A 901 42.87 45.23 -21.47
CA ASP A 901 44.24 45.71 -21.47
C ASP A 901 44.53 46.39 -20.13
N TYR A 902 44.78 45.55 -19.13
CA TYR A 902 45.14 46.00 -17.80
C TYR A 902 46.51 46.73 -17.76
N ALA A 903 47.34 46.61 -18.80
CA ALA A 903 48.59 47.37 -18.87
C ALA A 903 48.32 48.84 -19.27
N LEU A 904 47.47 49.06 -20.27
CA LEU A 904 47.02 50.40 -20.64
C LEU A 904 46.16 51.06 -19.55
N LEU A 905 45.30 50.30 -18.88
CA LEU A 905 44.53 50.84 -17.77
C LEU A 905 45.43 51.23 -16.58
N LYS A 906 46.46 50.42 -16.30
CA LYS A 906 47.48 50.77 -15.31
C LYS A 906 48.19 52.08 -15.67
N GLU A 907 48.63 52.20 -16.92
CA GLU A 907 49.26 53.42 -17.43
C GLU A 907 48.32 54.63 -17.29
N TYR A 908 47.04 54.47 -17.62
CA TYR A 908 46.01 55.51 -17.44
C TYR A 908 45.92 56.00 -15.99
N TYR A 909 45.85 55.08 -15.00
CA TYR A 909 45.83 55.48 -13.59
C TYR A 909 47.10 56.24 -13.19
N GLN A 910 48.26 55.85 -13.70
CA GLN A 910 49.55 56.44 -13.35
C GLN A 910 49.86 57.77 -14.04
N THR A 911 49.22 58.06 -15.18
CA THR A 911 49.62 59.17 -16.05
C THR A 911 48.53 60.20 -16.32
N ASN A 912 47.26 59.91 -16.01
CA ASN A 912 46.16 60.85 -16.27
C ASN A 912 46.29 62.13 -15.43
N ASP A 913 46.35 63.29 -16.09
CA ASP A 913 46.55 64.60 -15.44
C ASP A 913 45.50 64.89 -14.34
N SER A 914 44.22 64.58 -14.59
CA SER A 914 43.15 64.83 -13.63
C SER A 914 43.25 63.95 -12.38
N ILE A 915 43.74 62.71 -12.52
CA ILE A 915 44.06 61.80 -11.40
C ILE A 915 45.30 62.31 -10.65
N GLN A 916 46.37 62.67 -11.37
CA GLN A 916 47.65 63.03 -10.75
C GLN A 916 47.64 64.41 -10.07
N GLN A 917 46.74 65.32 -10.46
CA GLN A 917 46.60 66.66 -9.86
C GLN A 917 45.67 66.70 -8.63
N ASP A 918 44.93 65.64 -8.34
CA ASP A 918 44.11 65.51 -7.14
C ASP A 918 44.73 64.49 -6.18
N SER A 919 45.09 64.95 -4.97
CA SER A 919 45.81 64.09 -4.02
C SER A 919 45.02 62.85 -3.59
N ILE A 920 43.68 62.91 -3.58
CA ILE A 920 42.84 61.76 -3.19
C ILE A 920 42.79 60.75 -4.34
N LEU A 921 42.61 61.22 -5.58
CA LEU A 921 42.63 60.34 -6.75
C LEU A 921 44.01 59.72 -6.97
N GLN A 922 45.08 60.50 -6.79
CA GLN A 922 46.46 60.02 -6.94
C GLN A 922 46.78 58.92 -5.92
N ASP A 923 46.49 59.15 -4.63
CA ASP A 923 46.69 58.14 -3.59
C ASP A 923 45.91 56.85 -3.91
N PHE A 924 44.67 56.98 -4.38
CA PHE A 924 43.84 55.83 -4.75
C PHE A 924 44.30 55.15 -6.04
N SER A 925 44.88 55.89 -6.97
CA SER A 925 45.38 55.40 -8.26
C SER A 925 46.50 54.37 -8.09
N PHE A 926 47.33 54.49 -7.04
CA PHE A 926 48.37 53.51 -6.75
C PHE A 926 47.79 52.14 -6.40
N SER A 927 46.71 52.12 -5.61
CA SER A 927 46.00 50.88 -5.28
C SER A 927 45.40 50.23 -6.52
N LEU A 928 44.74 51.00 -7.38
CA LEU A 928 44.13 50.45 -8.60
C LEU A 928 45.18 50.04 -9.64
N ALA A 929 46.30 50.75 -9.74
CA ALA A 929 47.43 50.33 -10.55
C ALA A 929 48.05 49.01 -10.03
N ASN A 930 48.02 48.79 -8.72
CA ASN A 930 48.41 47.53 -8.11
C ASN A 930 47.41 46.39 -8.40
N ASP A 931 46.12 46.69 -8.35
CA ASP A 931 45.08 45.74 -8.75
C ASP A 931 45.22 45.35 -10.23
N CYS A 932 45.68 46.25 -11.11
CA CYS A 932 46.05 45.90 -12.48
C CYS A 932 47.24 44.92 -12.53
N ASP A 933 48.25 45.07 -11.66
CA ASP A 933 49.36 44.10 -11.55
C ASP A 933 48.87 42.71 -11.10
N ILE A 934 47.89 42.65 -10.18
CA ILE A 934 47.21 41.39 -9.81
C ILE A 934 46.54 40.77 -11.03
N LYS A 935 45.80 41.55 -11.84
CA LYS A 935 45.15 41.06 -13.07
C LYS A 935 46.14 40.62 -14.14
N LEU A 936 47.31 41.28 -14.22
CA LEU A 936 48.42 40.93 -15.10
C LEU A 936 49.31 39.79 -14.54
N GLN A 937 48.98 39.24 -13.36
CA GLN A 937 49.74 38.20 -12.66
C GLN A 937 51.19 38.61 -12.32
N LYS A 938 51.43 39.91 -12.10
CA LYS A 938 52.72 40.48 -11.67
C LYS A 938 52.82 40.48 -10.15
N TRP A 939 52.83 39.28 -9.58
CA TRP A 939 52.68 39.05 -8.14
C TRP A 939 53.73 39.74 -7.27
N SER A 940 55.01 39.80 -7.68
CA SER A 940 56.04 40.51 -6.90
C SER A 940 55.70 41.99 -6.72
N ASN A 941 55.35 42.69 -7.80
CA ASN A 941 54.96 44.10 -7.72
C ASN A 941 53.71 44.29 -6.85
N ALA A 942 52.75 43.37 -6.98
CA ALA A 942 51.52 43.40 -6.20
C ALA A 942 51.77 43.27 -4.69
N ILE A 943 52.71 42.40 -4.31
CA ILE A 943 53.14 42.16 -2.94
C ILE A 943 53.90 43.39 -2.39
N ASP A 944 54.88 43.89 -3.15
CA ASP A 944 55.71 45.03 -2.74
C ASP A 944 54.87 46.27 -2.38
N TYR A 945 53.76 46.51 -3.09
CA TYR A 945 52.83 47.60 -2.79
C TYR A 945 52.11 47.43 -1.44
N TYR A 946 51.75 46.20 -1.05
CA TYR A 946 51.09 45.94 0.23
C TYR A 946 52.08 45.86 1.41
N GLU A 947 53.37 45.64 1.13
CA GLU A 947 54.45 45.62 2.12
C GLU A 947 55.08 47.00 2.39
N ALA A 948 54.89 47.96 1.47
CA ALA A 948 55.28 49.37 1.59
C ALA A 948 54.30 50.19 2.43
#